data_AF-A0A7V8BU94-F1
#
_entry.id   AF-A0A7V8BU94-F1
#
_cell.length_a   1.000
_cell.length_b   1.000
_cell.length_c   1.000
_cell.angle_alpha   90.00
_cell.angle_beta   90.00
_cell.angle_gamma   90.00
#
_symmetry.space_group_name_H-M   'P 1'
#
loop_
_entity.id
_entity.type
_entity.pdbx_description
1 polymer ?
#
loop_
_entity_poly.entity_id
_entity_poly.type
_entity_poly.pdbx_seq_one_letter_code
_entity_poly.pdbx_strand_id
1 'polypeptide(L)'
;MRSGQHKAAIIFLVAALIMVRVQVNTLASALGSLISFRPYLETEDFVRRFAWNPAANKIAAIHVGNGNIGGDDDEVRIYDADTLQQLATVPTLLTDDTGLYSLVLENIDWSSDGNFLAISKVNTVSRHPIIEVWNVATTPFRRIIHYEDDQEVSDAIVAWRPNHNQVAFNSGMFIKVLDIDTENIITIQDEQKVITSLLWRPDGEQIASGRSDIVRIYDGNSKALITSIPQVSFVEPMDWSPDGTKLAIPFENSIHIWNMQTQPPQLVISLEGSIAFTNNLDWEGETIVSENSTLSGTTIHRWNSLTGELVETININGIFSTFVLSPDATRIVYSVEGFPPQSVNLQPLGTGCIPSQTISSGDVTGFINAINTANSNPDADVIGLETGTYTFTTTYIPLNALPAITSDITICSIEGATLTRQADAPLFGFFEVSAGGSLTLENLTLNGGDVGNDTGGALVNEGGTVTLNNVTFSNNHANTGGAIDSESGSLTLTDSTFENNQADYGGAIDNDTGGTLSISGSTFTSNTAALDGGAIHNDGGTLTVTDSTFTSNTASRYGGALDNTGSATISGSTFSGNSASWSGGAIRNTNTLTVNNGSVLENNAATLGENNEGWGGGVYNTSSGTATISSSILSENAAIQGGGIRNHGSLTLNENTQLTGNSASSRGGGIYNAGGTIILTNSALVNNTATGDGGAIYTTSLGSQVTITGSTLSGNTAGASGGAIRSSQGMTITDSVFSNNTATSNYGSLYLTSSSTTTAHNSCFSNNTATSVGHTGTTMQDFTGNWWGAADGPSGSGPGSGDAVNNRINFASFLTAGCPHP
;
A
#
# COMPACT_ATOMS: atom_id res chain seq x y z
N MET A 1 34.71 42.55 -19.29
CA MET A 1 33.28 42.80 -19.59
C MET A 1 32.73 41.59 -20.33
N ARG A 2 31.56 41.07 -19.90
CA ARG A 2 30.92 39.78 -20.26
C ARG A 2 31.22 38.61 -19.30
N SER A 3 30.54 38.57 -18.16
CA SER A 3 30.38 37.37 -17.31
C SER A 3 28.97 37.19 -16.73
N GLY A 4 27.97 37.96 -17.20
CA GLY A 4 26.59 37.88 -16.71
C GLY A 4 25.69 36.85 -17.41
N GLN A 5 25.96 36.51 -18.67
CA GLN A 5 25.07 35.63 -19.46
C GLN A 5 25.35 34.13 -19.31
N HIS A 6 26.50 33.72 -18.78
CA HIS A 6 26.79 32.31 -18.53
C HIS A 6 26.19 31.79 -17.21
N LYS A 7 26.00 32.64 -16.20
CA LYS A 7 25.32 32.24 -14.96
C LYS A 7 23.82 32.02 -15.16
N ALA A 8 23.16 32.85 -15.97
CA ALA A 8 21.74 32.66 -16.30
C ALA A 8 21.49 31.39 -17.12
N ALA A 9 22.38 31.06 -18.06
CA ALA A 9 22.29 29.83 -18.86
C ALA A 9 22.56 28.56 -18.03
N ILE A 10 23.50 28.61 -17.07
CA ILE A 10 23.78 27.48 -16.17
C ILE A 10 22.65 27.29 -15.15
N ILE A 11 22.04 28.38 -14.65
CA ILE A 11 20.88 28.30 -13.76
C ILE A 11 19.63 27.78 -14.51
N PHE A 12 19.43 28.17 -15.77
CA PHE A 12 18.36 27.61 -16.61
C PHE A 12 18.60 26.14 -16.96
N LEU A 13 19.85 25.73 -17.19
CA LEU A 13 20.18 24.32 -17.44
C LEU A 13 20.00 23.47 -16.18
N VAL A 14 20.36 23.98 -15.00
CA VAL A 14 20.17 23.30 -13.71
C VAL A 14 18.69 23.26 -13.33
N ALA A 15 17.91 24.32 -13.58
CA ALA A 15 16.46 24.32 -13.38
C ALA A 15 15.73 23.42 -14.37
N ALA A 16 16.18 23.34 -15.63
CA ALA A 16 15.67 22.39 -16.61
C ALA A 16 16.07 20.94 -16.27
N LEU A 17 17.28 20.68 -15.75
CA LEU A 17 17.67 19.37 -15.24
C LEU A 17 16.91 19.00 -13.96
N ILE A 18 16.58 19.96 -13.09
CA ILE A 18 15.72 19.73 -11.92
C ILE A 18 14.27 19.50 -12.34
N MET A 19 13.73 20.24 -13.31
CA MET A 19 12.39 19.99 -13.87
C MET A 19 12.30 18.67 -14.63
N VAL A 20 13.37 18.26 -15.34
CA VAL A 20 13.44 16.93 -15.97
C VAL A 20 13.59 15.85 -14.91
N ARG A 21 14.29 16.09 -13.79
CA ARG A 21 14.38 15.13 -12.66
C ARG A 21 13.07 15.04 -11.86
N VAL A 22 12.33 16.14 -11.74
CA VAL A 22 10.97 16.16 -11.17
C VAL A 22 10.00 15.50 -12.14
N GLN A 23 10.11 15.73 -13.45
CA GLN A 23 9.30 15.04 -14.45
C GLN A 23 9.62 13.54 -14.56
N VAL A 24 10.88 13.14 -14.37
CA VAL A 24 11.30 11.73 -14.30
C VAL A 24 10.86 11.09 -12.98
N ASN A 25 10.80 11.83 -11.86
CA ASN A 25 10.21 11.34 -10.62
C ASN A 25 8.68 11.29 -10.67
N THR A 26 8.01 12.19 -11.40
CA THR A 26 6.56 12.10 -11.65
C THR A 26 6.22 11.07 -12.73
N LEU A 27 7.13 10.78 -13.66
CA LEU A 27 7.03 9.62 -14.54
C LEU A 27 7.36 8.32 -13.79
N ALA A 28 8.25 8.34 -12.80
CA ALA A 28 8.49 7.21 -11.91
C ALA A 28 7.34 6.99 -10.92
N SER A 29 6.61 8.04 -10.51
CA SER A 29 5.36 7.92 -9.76
C SER A 29 4.17 7.53 -10.65
N ALA A 30 4.16 7.95 -11.93
CA ALA A 30 3.17 7.52 -12.92
C ALA A 30 3.48 6.16 -13.57
N LEU A 31 4.72 5.65 -13.44
CA LEU A 31 5.12 4.26 -13.73
C LEU A 31 5.05 3.40 -12.46
N GLY A 32 5.08 4.01 -11.27
CA GLY A 32 4.86 3.37 -9.98
C GLY A 32 3.41 2.96 -9.73
N SER A 33 2.48 3.39 -10.58
CA SER A 33 1.07 2.95 -10.59
C SER A 33 0.85 1.52 -11.12
N LEU A 34 1.92 0.78 -11.42
CA LEU A 34 1.87 -0.61 -11.89
C LEU A 34 2.54 -1.62 -10.95
N ILE A 35 3.07 -1.19 -9.80
CA ILE A 35 3.75 -2.10 -8.87
C ILE A 35 3.32 -1.76 -7.44
N SER A 36 2.52 -2.66 -6.86
CA SER A 36 2.30 -2.82 -5.41
C SER A 36 3.55 -2.43 -4.62
N PHE A 37 3.43 -1.52 -3.64
CA PHE A 37 4.54 -1.13 -2.76
C PHE A 37 4.92 -2.33 -1.89
N ARG A 38 5.79 -3.19 -2.42
CA ARG A 38 6.43 -4.30 -1.72
C ARG A 38 7.58 -3.73 -0.91
N PRO A 39 7.71 -4.02 0.40
CA PRO A 39 8.88 -3.61 1.16
C PRO A 39 10.15 -4.11 0.47
N TYR A 40 11.07 -3.19 0.21
CA TYR A 40 12.26 -3.36 -0.61
C TYR A 40 13.45 -2.71 0.09
N LEU A 41 14.55 -3.45 0.22
CA LEU A 41 15.79 -2.97 0.81
C LEU A 41 16.93 -3.08 -0.21
N GLU A 42 17.54 -1.94 -0.57
CA GLU A 42 18.81 -1.94 -1.31
C GLU A 42 19.97 -2.33 -0.38
N THR A 43 20.79 -3.29 -0.81
CA THR A 43 21.98 -3.73 -0.07
C THR A 43 23.22 -3.65 -0.95
N GLU A 44 24.38 -3.40 -0.34
CA GLU A 44 25.68 -3.47 -1.03
C GLU A 44 26.24 -4.90 -1.08
N ASP A 45 25.77 -5.77 -0.16
CA ASP A 45 26.21 -7.16 0.04
C ASP A 45 25.18 -8.15 -0.51
N PHE A 46 25.66 -9.32 -0.96
CA PHE A 46 24.78 -10.41 -1.41
C PHE A 46 24.28 -11.25 -0.24
N VAL A 47 23.07 -11.79 -0.38
CA VAL A 47 22.51 -12.69 0.63
C VAL A 47 22.68 -14.13 0.20
N ARG A 48 23.37 -14.92 1.04
CA ARG A 48 23.61 -16.35 0.79
C ARG A 48 22.49 -17.24 1.31
N ARG A 49 21.98 -16.95 2.51
CA ARG A 49 20.91 -17.71 3.17
C ARG A 49 20.02 -16.77 3.98
N PHE A 50 18.72 -17.09 3.96
CA PHE A 50 17.76 -16.59 4.94
C PHE A 50 17.36 -17.72 5.89
N ALA A 51 16.93 -17.33 7.09
CA ALA A 51 16.18 -18.21 7.99
C ALA A 51 15.08 -17.38 8.68
N TRP A 52 13.83 -17.81 8.52
CA TRP A 52 12.70 -17.18 9.18
C TRP A 52 12.60 -17.68 10.64
N ASN A 53 12.37 -16.77 11.58
CA ASN A 53 12.22 -17.14 12.97
C ASN A 53 10.84 -17.81 13.20
N PRO A 54 10.78 -19.08 13.65
CA PRO A 54 9.52 -19.81 13.76
C PRO A 54 8.59 -19.29 14.87
N ALA A 55 9.10 -18.51 15.83
CA ALA A 55 8.35 -18.05 17.01
C ALA A 55 8.19 -16.52 17.08
N ALA A 56 8.78 -15.78 16.14
CA ALA A 56 8.76 -14.33 16.15
C ALA A 56 8.80 -13.77 14.72
N ASN A 57 8.31 -12.55 14.55
CA ASN A 57 8.28 -11.88 13.25
C ASN A 57 9.65 -11.28 12.86
N LYS A 58 10.66 -12.14 12.71
CA LYS A 58 12.06 -11.76 12.41
C LYS A 58 12.66 -12.68 11.36
N ILE A 59 13.60 -12.13 10.60
CA ILE A 59 14.38 -12.88 9.60
C ILE A 59 15.86 -12.70 9.90
N ALA A 60 16.62 -13.79 9.93
CA ALA A 60 18.07 -13.76 9.90
C ALA A 60 18.55 -13.93 8.45
N ALA A 61 19.57 -13.18 8.06
CA ALA A 61 20.19 -13.28 6.74
C ALA A 61 21.72 -13.26 6.84
N ILE A 62 22.39 -14.14 6.09
CA ILE A 62 23.84 -14.10 5.89
C ILE A 62 24.12 -13.15 4.72
N HIS A 63 24.67 -11.98 5.02
CA HIS A 63 25.22 -11.06 4.04
C HIS A 63 26.70 -11.37 3.82
N VAL A 64 27.14 -11.36 2.56
CA VAL A 64 28.52 -11.65 2.18
C VAL A 64 29.08 -10.47 1.40
N GLY A 65 30.23 -9.97 1.85
CA GLY A 65 30.86 -8.77 1.29
C GLY A 65 31.33 -8.91 -0.16
N ASN A 66 31.60 -7.77 -0.81
CA ASN A 66 31.80 -7.57 -2.27
C ASN A 66 33.02 -8.27 -2.95
N GLY A 67 33.57 -9.35 -2.38
CA GLY A 67 34.52 -10.24 -3.04
C GLY A 67 33.86 -11.56 -3.41
N ASN A 68 33.98 -12.01 -4.66
CA ASN A 68 33.44 -13.29 -5.17
C ASN A 68 33.93 -14.57 -4.44
N ILE A 69 34.58 -14.42 -3.29
CA ILE A 69 35.06 -15.46 -2.38
C ILE A 69 34.94 -14.81 -0.99
N GLY A 70 33.78 -14.95 -0.34
CA GLY A 70 33.47 -14.33 0.96
C GLY A 70 34.50 -14.65 2.04
N GLY A 71 34.48 -13.91 3.15
CA GLY A 71 35.21 -14.33 4.34
C GLY A 71 35.78 -13.26 5.27
N ASP A 72 35.90 -11.99 4.86
CA ASP A 72 36.43 -10.94 5.77
C ASP A 72 35.36 -9.93 6.22
N ASP A 73 34.26 -9.79 5.45
CA ASP A 73 33.18 -8.81 5.67
C ASP A 73 31.79 -9.47 5.77
N ASP A 74 31.70 -10.79 5.96
CA ASP A 74 30.43 -11.50 6.08
C ASP A 74 29.70 -11.15 7.40
N GLU A 75 28.40 -10.88 7.34
CA GLU A 75 27.60 -10.51 8.50
C GLU A 75 26.31 -11.31 8.59
N VAL A 76 25.92 -11.71 9.81
CA VAL A 76 24.56 -12.17 10.05
C VAL A 76 23.73 -11.00 10.57
N ARG A 77 22.78 -10.54 9.74
CA ARG A 77 21.86 -9.44 10.07
C ARG A 77 20.48 -10.00 10.44
N ILE A 78 19.83 -9.40 11.43
CA ILE A 78 18.46 -9.73 11.85
C ILE A 78 17.56 -8.56 11.46
N TYR A 79 16.49 -8.85 10.73
CA TYR A 79 15.50 -7.90 10.23
C TYR A 79 14.15 -8.10 10.90
N ASP A 80 13.37 -7.03 10.96
CA ASP A 80 11.93 -7.08 11.16
C ASP A 80 11.26 -7.61 9.89
N ALA A 81 10.39 -8.60 10.03
CA ALA A 81 9.86 -9.33 8.88
C ALA A 81 8.70 -8.62 8.17
N ASP A 82 8.13 -7.55 8.74
CA ASP A 82 7.08 -6.74 8.08
C ASP A 82 7.67 -5.60 7.28
N THR A 83 8.75 -5.01 7.79
CA THR A 83 9.31 -3.75 7.29
C THR A 83 10.66 -3.91 6.59
N LEU A 84 11.33 -5.05 6.73
CA LEU A 84 12.73 -5.27 6.37
C LEU A 84 13.70 -4.29 7.05
N GLN A 85 13.30 -3.66 8.16
CA GLN A 85 14.19 -2.83 8.95
C GLN A 85 15.21 -3.69 9.69
N GLN A 86 16.51 -3.40 9.51
CA GLN A 86 17.56 -4.07 10.27
C GLN A 86 17.43 -3.77 11.77
N LEU A 87 17.28 -4.81 12.57
CA LEU A 87 17.16 -4.75 14.04
C LEU A 87 18.52 -4.86 14.73
N ALA A 88 19.38 -5.76 14.24
CA ALA A 88 20.69 -6.04 14.84
C ALA A 88 21.63 -6.80 13.89
N THR A 89 22.91 -6.85 14.25
CA THR A 89 23.93 -7.70 13.61
C THR A 89 24.54 -8.63 14.66
N VAL A 90 24.70 -9.92 14.34
CA VAL A 90 25.38 -10.89 15.20
C VAL A 90 26.90 -10.71 15.06
N PRO A 91 27.66 -10.53 16.16
CA PRO A 91 29.09 -10.23 16.09
C PRO A 91 29.93 -11.49 15.82
N THR A 92 29.84 -12.02 14.59
CA THR A 92 30.58 -13.20 14.15
C THR A 92 32.05 -12.86 13.88
N LEU A 93 32.98 -13.56 14.55
CA LEU A 93 34.39 -13.50 14.18
C LEU A 93 34.60 -14.29 12.87
N LEU A 94 35.25 -13.66 11.89
CA LEU A 94 35.53 -14.26 10.58
C LEU A 94 37.01 -14.60 10.36
N THR A 95 37.74 -14.72 11.46
CA THR A 95 39.10 -15.25 11.45
C THR A 95 39.14 -16.49 12.32
N ASP A 96 39.96 -17.46 11.91
CA ASP A 96 40.25 -18.63 12.72
C ASP A 96 40.97 -18.25 14.02
N ASP A 97 41.11 -19.20 14.95
CA ASP A 97 41.77 -18.96 16.25
C ASP A 97 43.23 -18.49 16.12
N THR A 98 43.87 -18.71 14.96
CA THR A 98 45.21 -18.22 14.67
C THR A 98 45.25 -16.78 14.13
N GLY A 99 44.11 -16.27 13.67
CA GLY A 99 43.98 -14.95 13.02
C GLY A 99 44.60 -14.89 11.63
N LEU A 100 44.94 -16.03 11.02
CA LEU A 100 45.68 -16.13 9.76
C LEU A 100 44.78 -16.47 8.57
N TYR A 101 43.64 -17.10 8.81
CA TYR A 101 42.74 -17.56 7.76
C TYR A 101 41.34 -16.98 7.94
N SER A 102 40.73 -16.60 6.82
CA SER A 102 39.36 -16.10 6.77
C SER A 102 38.35 -17.24 6.89
N LEU A 103 37.20 -16.95 7.48
CA LEU A 103 36.09 -17.87 7.64
C LEU A 103 34.90 -17.36 6.84
N VAL A 104 34.25 -18.24 6.08
CA VAL A 104 33.06 -17.88 5.30
C VAL A 104 31.82 -18.37 6.02
N LEU A 105 30.80 -17.52 6.14
CA LEU A 105 29.49 -17.93 6.67
C LEU A 105 28.72 -18.75 5.61
N GLU A 106 28.26 -19.95 5.95
CA GLU A 106 27.60 -20.85 4.98
C GLU A 106 26.11 -21.06 5.24
N ASN A 107 25.73 -21.35 6.49
CA ASN A 107 24.37 -21.74 6.82
C ASN A 107 23.93 -21.23 8.20
N ILE A 108 22.63 -20.98 8.36
CA ILE A 108 21.99 -20.47 9.57
C ILE A 108 20.68 -21.21 9.81
N ASP A 109 20.35 -21.47 11.08
CA ASP A 109 19.06 -22.05 11.46
C ASP A 109 18.62 -21.60 12.87
N TRP A 110 17.31 -21.52 13.09
CA TRP A 110 16.71 -21.05 14.34
C TRP A 110 16.34 -22.20 15.27
N SER A 111 16.45 -21.96 16.58
CA SER A 111 15.74 -22.77 17.56
C SER A 111 14.22 -22.59 17.42
N SER A 112 13.45 -23.62 17.75
CA SER A 112 11.98 -23.58 17.65
C SER A 112 11.32 -22.47 18.47
N ASP A 113 11.96 -22.04 19.57
CA ASP A 113 11.50 -20.93 20.40
C ASP A 113 11.97 -19.55 19.91
N GLY A 114 12.73 -19.50 18.82
CA GLY A 114 13.24 -18.27 18.21
C GLY A 114 14.30 -17.54 19.01
N ASN A 115 14.85 -18.13 20.09
CA ASN A 115 15.77 -17.47 21.01
C ASN A 115 17.25 -17.70 20.68
N PHE A 116 17.56 -18.74 19.91
CA PHE A 116 18.91 -19.11 19.55
C PHE A 116 19.06 -19.23 18.03
N LEU A 117 20.26 -18.90 17.56
CA LEU A 117 20.66 -19.05 16.16
C LEU A 117 21.88 -19.97 16.09
N ALA A 118 21.76 -21.07 15.37
CA ALA A 118 22.89 -21.89 14.94
C ALA A 118 23.47 -21.28 13.67
N ILE A 119 24.79 -21.14 13.64
CA ILE A 119 25.53 -20.54 12.53
C ILE A 119 26.68 -21.48 12.19
N SER A 120 26.84 -21.79 10.92
CA SER A 120 27.99 -22.55 10.43
C SER A 120 28.90 -21.70 9.56
N LYS A 121 30.20 -21.94 9.71
CA LYS A 121 31.27 -21.30 8.95
C LYS A 121 32.21 -22.37 8.39
N VAL A 122 32.96 -22.02 7.37
CA VAL A 122 34.03 -22.86 6.83
C VAL A 122 35.33 -22.09 6.75
N ASN A 123 36.42 -22.71 7.20
CA ASN A 123 37.77 -22.20 6.98
C ASN A 123 38.12 -22.22 5.48
N THR A 124 38.54 -21.08 4.92
CA THR A 124 38.81 -20.95 3.48
C THR A 124 39.95 -21.82 2.97
N VAL A 125 40.83 -22.31 3.84
CA VAL A 125 41.99 -23.13 3.48
C VAL A 125 41.76 -24.59 3.83
N SER A 126 41.46 -24.91 5.09
CA SER A 126 41.31 -26.30 5.52
C SER A 126 39.94 -26.89 5.17
N ARG A 127 38.95 -26.06 4.81
CA ARG A 127 37.56 -26.48 4.62
C ARG A 127 36.94 -27.15 5.86
N HIS A 128 37.52 -26.94 7.03
CA HIS A 128 36.98 -27.42 8.29
C HIS A 128 35.74 -26.61 8.69
N PRO A 129 34.62 -27.27 9.06
CA PRO A 129 33.41 -26.59 9.50
C PRO A 129 33.55 -26.13 10.95
N ILE A 130 33.02 -24.94 11.22
CA ILE A 130 32.93 -24.33 12.55
C ILE A 130 31.46 -24.07 12.84
N ILE A 131 30.97 -24.58 13.96
CA ILE A 131 29.58 -24.43 14.42
C ILE A 131 29.55 -23.48 15.61
N GLU A 132 28.75 -22.43 15.52
CA GLU A 132 28.47 -21.51 16.61
C GLU A 132 27.00 -21.51 16.95
N VAL A 133 26.68 -21.38 18.24
CA VAL A 133 25.31 -21.12 18.69
C VAL A 133 25.28 -19.82 19.47
N TRP A 134 24.36 -18.95 19.11
CA TRP A 134 24.19 -17.62 19.67
C TRP A 134 22.84 -17.50 20.36
N ASN A 135 22.81 -17.01 21.60
CA ASN A 135 21.60 -16.51 22.22
C ASN A 135 21.32 -15.10 21.70
N VAL A 136 20.19 -14.96 21.01
CA VAL A 136 19.73 -13.72 20.36
C VAL A 136 18.42 -13.20 20.96
N ALA A 137 17.95 -13.80 22.06
CA ALA A 137 16.74 -13.37 22.78
C ALA A 137 16.92 -12.04 23.52
N THR A 138 18.16 -11.72 23.92
CA THR A 138 18.48 -10.50 24.68
C THR A 138 19.71 -9.80 24.14
N THR A 139 19.72 -8.46 24.18
CA THR A 139 20.89 -7.66 23.82
C THR A 139 21.74 -7.37 25.07
N PRO A 140 23.08 -7.48 24.99
CA PRO A 140 23.87 -7.90 23.84
C PRO A 140 23.76 -9.41 23.56
N PHE A 141 23.79 -9.80 22.28
CA PHE A 141 23.81 -11.20 21.87
C PHE A 141 25.06 -11.90 22.40
N ARG A 142 24.93 -13.19 22.73
CA ARG A 142 26.00 -13.97 23.35
C ARG A 142 26.22 -15.28 22.61
N ARG A 143 27.46 -15.53 22.20
CA ARG A 143 27.89 -16.85 21.73
C ARG A 143 27.95 -17.79 22.93
N ILE A 144 27.21 -18.90 22.85
CA ILE A 144 27.18 -19.93 23.89
C ILE A 144 27.94 -21.19 23.48
N ILE A 145 28.05 -21.48 22.18
CA ILE A 145 28.84 -22.58 21.64
C ILE A 145 29.81 -22.06 20.58
N HIS A 146 31.01 -22.62 20.56
CA HIS A 146 31.95 -22.57 19.44
C HIS A 146 32.64 -23.94 19.34
N TYR A 147 32.47 -24.61 18.20
CA TYR A 147 33.06 -25.93 17.94
C TYR A 147 33.66 -25.96 16.54
N GLU A 148 34.93 -26.38 16.42
CA GLU A 148 35.62 -26.60 15.16
C GLU A 148 35.85 -28.10 14.95
N ASP A 149 35.53 -28.59 13.77
CA ASP A 149 35.72 -29.97 13.38
C ASP A 149 36.96 -30.13 12.47
N ASP A 150 37.54 -31.33 12.41
CA ASP A 150 38.78 -31.59 11.66
C ASP A 150 38.55 -32.29 10.31
N GLN A 151 37.30 -32.39 9.86
CA GLN A 151 36.93 -33.02 8.60
C GLN A 151 36.57 -31.98 7.53
N GLU A 152 37.16 -32.09 6.34
CA GLU A 152 36.90 -31.19 5.22
C GLU A 152 35.47 -31.33 4.68
N VAL A 153 34.76 -30.21 4.47
CA VAL A 153 33.42 -30.17 3.88
C VAL A 153 33.34 -29.30 2.62
N SER A 154 32.43 -29.63 1.71
CA SER A 154 32.12 -28.77 0.55
C SER A 154 31.32 -27.55 0.96
N ASP A 155 30.35 -27.70 1.85
CA ASP A 155 29.56 -26.61 2.43
C ASP A 155 29.27 -27.00 3.89
N ALA A 156 29.39 -26.09 4.84
CA ALA A 156 28.98 -26.38 6.21
C ALA A 156 27.46 -26.24 6.32
N ILE A 157 26.81 -27.31 6.76
CA ILE A 157 25.36 -27.39 6.91
C ILE A 157 25.07 -27.54 8.40
N VAL A 158 24.08 -26.79 8.88
CA VAL A 158 23.50 -26.94 10.22
C VAL A 158 22.00 -27.11 10.11
N ALA A 159 21.44 -27.93 11.01
CA ALA A 159 20.00 -28.08 11.17
C ALA A 159 19.68 -28.22 12.66
N TRP A 160 18.89 -27.29 13.19
CA TRP A 160 18.39 -27.32 14.55
C TRP A 160 17.31 -28.39 14.68
N ARG A 161 17.37 -29.19 15.74
CA ARG A 161 16.38 -30.23 16.02
C ARG A 161 15.12 -29.59 16.64
N PRO A 162 13.95 -29.65 16.00
CA PRO A 162 12.75 -29.03 16.53
C PRO A 162 12.43 -29.50 17.95
N ASN A 163 12.02 -28.57 18.83
CA ASN A 163 11.67 -28.81 20.24
C ASN A 163 12.79 -29.43 21.10
N HIS A 164 14.03 -29.43 20.63
CA HIS A 164 15.17 -29.97 21.34
C HIS A 164 16.35 -28.97 21.29
N ASN A 165 17.25 -29.05 22.26
CA ASN A 165 18.48 -28.27 22.30
C ASN A 165 19.62 -29.04 21.60
N GLN A 166 19.40 -29.42 20.34
CA GLN A 166 20.37 -30.19 19.56
C GLN A 166 20.52 -29.62 18.15
N VAL A 167 21.75 -29.60 17.64
CA VAL A 167 22.07 -29.14 16.29
C VAL A 167 22.81 -30.26 15.56
N ALA A 168 22.29 -30.66 14.41
CA ALA A 168 22.97 -31.59 13.51
C ALA A 168 23.82 -30.83 12.50
N PHE A 169 24.97 -31.39 12.13
CA PHE A 169 25.87 -30.79 11.15
C PHE A 169 26.67 -31.87 10.40
N ASN A 170 27.20 -31.52 9.23
CA ASN A 170 28.09 -32.38 8.46
C ASN A 170 29.56 -32.20 8.88
N SER A 171 30.30 -33.30 8.89
CA SER A 171 31.72 -33.39 9.23
C SER A 171 32.34 -34.36 8.23
N GLY A 172 32.83 -33.84 7.10
CA GLY A 172 33.19 -34.65 5.94
C GLY A 172 32.02 -35.48 5.43
N MET A 173 32.15 -36.81 5.50
CA MET A 173 31.08 -37.76 5.14
C MET A 173 30.28 -38.23 6.37
N PHE A 174 30.45 -37.60 7.53
CA PHE A 174 29.76 -37.96 8.75
C PHE A 174 28.67 -36.96 9.10
N ILE A 175 27.57 -37.45 9.66
CA ILE A 175 26.60 -36.61 10.37
C ILE A 175 26.97 -36.62 11.85
N LYS A 176 27.11 -35.44 12.44
CA LYS A 176 27.30 -35.25 13.88
C LYS A 176 26.11 -34.48 14.46
N VAL A 177 25.79 -34.77 15.72
CA VAL A 177 24.78 -34.04 16.49
C VAL A 177 25.41 -33.53 17.77
N LEU A 178 25.39 -32.21 17.93
CA LEU A 178 25.80 -31.49 19.11
C LEU A 178 24.59 -31.27 20.02
N ASP A 179 24.73 -31.62 21.29
CA ASP A 179 23.79 -31.29 22.35
C ASP A 179 24.21 -29.98 23.03
N ILE A 180 23.35 -28.95 23.00
CA ILE A 180 23.72 -27.59 23.43
C ILE A 180 23.84 -27.47 24.95
N ASP A 181 23.06 -28.26 25.69
CA ASP A 181 23.07 -28.21 27.16
C ASP A 181 24.30 -28.91 27.75
N THR A 182 24.77 -29.97 27.10
CA THR A 182 25.89 -30.80 27.60
C THR A 182 27.19 -30.64 26.82
N GLU A 183 27.16 -29.95 25.68
CA GLU A 183 28.27 -29.80 24.71
C GLU A 183 28.79 -31.14 24.16
N ASN A 184 28.04 -32.24 24.36
CA ASN A 184 28.42 -33.55 23.85
C ASN A 184 28.11 -33.67 22.36
N ILE A 185 28.99 -34.36 21.64
CA ILE A 185 28.85 -34.63 20.21
C ILE A 185 28.74 -36.12 19.97
N ILE A 186 27.73 -36.52 19.22
CA ILE A 186 27.49 -37.89 18.81
C ILE A 186 27.59 -37.98 17.29
N THR A 187 28.49 -38.85 16.81
CA THR A 187 28.56 -39.21 15.40
C THR A 187 27.49 -40.25 15.07
N ILE A 188 26.62 -39.96 14.11
CA ILE A 188 25.53 -40.85 13.68
C ILE A 188 26.07 -41.97 12.80
N GLN A 189 26.65 -41.61 11.64
CA GLN A 189 26.97 -42.57 10.60
C GLN A 189 27.98 -41.99 9.60
N ASP A 190 28.80 -42.88 9.01
CA ASP A 190 29.57 -42.60 7.79
C ASP A 190 28.67 -42.78 6.56
N GLU A 191 28.38 -41.67 5.89
CA GLU A 191 27.53 -41.59 4.70
C GLU A 191 28.23 -42.05 3.42
N GLN A 192 29.55 -42.33 3.44
CA GLN A 192 30.37 -42.78 2.30
C GLN A 192 30.45 -41.80 1.11
N LYS A 193 29.68 -40.72 1.14
CA LYS A 193 29.64 -39.65 0.13
C LYS A 193 29.39 -38.32 0.84
N VAL A 194 29.69 -37.23 0.14
CA VAL A 194 29.42 -35.87 0.61
C VAL A 194 27.93 -35.71 0.89
N ILE A 195 27.63 -35.11 2.04
CA ILE A 195 26.29 -34.75 2.47
C ILE A 195 25.98 -33.39 1.88
N THR A 196 24.90 -33.33 1.12
CA THR A 196 24.49 -32.17 0.32
C THR A 196 23.30 -31.44 0.97
N SER A 197 22.48 -32.16 1.74
CA SER A 197 21.36 -31.58 2.46
C SER A 197 21.11 -32.34 3.76
N LEU A 198 20.80 -31.64 4.84
CA LEU A 198 20.57 -32.20 6.16
C LEU A 198 19.44 -31.44 6.84
N LEU A 199 18.38 -32.13 7.25
CA LEU A 199 17.20 -31.51 7.84
C LEU A 199 16.52 -32.45 8.83
N TRP A 200 16.04 -31.88 9.91
CA TRP A 200 15.19 -32.59 10.86
C TRP A 200 13.75 -32.60 10.37
N ARG A 201 13.05 -33.70 10.64
CA ARG A 201 11.60 -33.74 10.54
C ARG A 201 11.00 -32.74 11.54
N PRO A 202 9.86 -32.07 11.25
CA PRO A 202 9.27 -31.05 12.13
C PRO A 202 8.95 -31.53 13.56
N ASP A 203 8.73 -32.83 13.76
CA ASP A 203 8.53 -33.43 15.09
C ASP A 203 9.85 -33.64 15.87
N GLY A 204 11.01 -33.47 15.21
CA GLY A 204 12.34 -33.71 15.76
C GLY A 204 12.69 -35.19 15.92
N GLU A 205 11.86 -36.13 15.48
CA GLU A 205 12.07 -37.57 15.72
C GLU A 205 12.89 -38.25 14.63
N GLN A 206 13.10 -37.59 13.49
CA GLN A 206 13.86 -38.14 12.37
C GLN A 206 14.77 -37.10 11.74
N ILE A 207 15.89 -37.55 11.19
CA ILE A 207 16.81 -36.72 10.41
C ILE A 207 16.94 -37.28 9.00
N ALA A 208 16.73 -36.42 8.00
CA ALA A 208 16.93 -36.72 6.60
C ALA A 208 18.30 -36.22 6.15
N SER A 209 19.02 -37.08 5.44
CA SER A 209 20.35 -36.82 4.89
C SER A 209 20.33 -37.08 3.39
N GLY A 210 20.56 -36.02 2.63
CA GLY A 210 20.64 -36.02 1.18
C GLY A 210 22.07 -36.24 0.70
N ARG A 211 22.20 -37.12 -0.29
CA ARG A 211 23.45 -37.38 -1.02
C ARG A 211 23.13 -37.41 -2.51
N SER A 212 24.15 -37.31 -3.35
CA SER A 212 24.00 -37.31 -4.81
C SER A 212 23.31 -38.54 -5.43
N ASP A 213 23.01 -39.59 -4.66
CA ASP A 213 22.44 -40.87 -5.12
C ASP A 213 21.34 -41.46 -4.23
N ILE A 214 21.13 -40.93 -3.03
CA ILE A 214 20.11 -41.46 -2.12
C ILE A 214 19.74 -40.41 -1.08
N VAL A 215 18.54 -40.53 -0.54
CA VAL A 215 18.16 -39.89 0.71
C VAL A 215 18.07 -40.96 1.80
N ARG A 216 18.71 -40.73 2.95
CA ARG A 216 18.64 -41.62 4.11
C ARG A 216 17.88 -40.95 5.25
N ILE A 217 17.06 -41.74 5.94
CA ILE A 217 16.31 -41.29 7.10
C ILE A 217 16.81 -42.05 8.32
N TYR A 218 17.27 -41.32 9.33
CA TYR A 218 17.72 -41.88 10.59
C TYR A 218 16.76 -41.51 11.72
N ASP A 219 16.71 -42.37 12.73
CA ASP A 219 16.00 -42.13 13.97
C ASP A 219 16.73 -41.06 14.79
N GLY A 220 16.00 -40.05 15.23
CA GLY A 220 16.53 -38.89 15.94
C GLY A 220 17.14 -39.21 17.30
N ASN A 221 16.74 -40.31 17.95
CA ASN A 221 17.20 -40.65 19.29
C ASN A 221 18.28 -41.74 19.24
N SER A 222 17.97 -42.87 18.62
CA SER A 222 18.87 -44.02 18.50
C SER A 222 19.93 -43.86 17.41
N LYS A 223 19.76 -42.89 16.50
CA LYS A 223 20.65 -42.63 15.36
C LYS A 223 20.72 -43.80 14.36
N ALA A 224 19.82 -44.78 14.48
CA ALA A 224 19.76 -45.92 13.58
C ALA A 224 19.13 -45.54 12.23
N LEU A 225 19.61 -46.14 11.14
CA LEU A 225 19.00 -46.00 9.82
C LEU A 225 17.59 -46.62 9.81
N ILE A 226 16.56 -45.83 9.50
CA ILE A 226 15.17 -46.28 9.40
C ILE A 226 14.87 -46.77 7.99
N THR A 227 15.14 -45.93 6.98
CA THR A 227 14.80 -46.22 5.59
C THR A 227 15.69 -45.42 4.63
N SER A 228 15.58 -45.69 3.34
CA SER A 228 16.27 -44.96 2.29
C SER A 228 15.39 -44.82 1.05
N ILE A 229 15.53 -43.70 0.35
CA ILE A 229 14.79 -43.35 -0.86
C ILE A 229 15.78 -43.34 -2.02
N PRO A 230 15.66 -44.25 -3.00
CA PRO A 230 16.61 -44.37 -4.12
C PRO A 230 16.53 -43.15 -5.05
N GLN A 231 17.69 -42.63 -5.48
CA GLN A 231 17.82 -41.43 -6.33
C GLN A 231 18.93 -41.60 -7.40
N VAL A 232 18.88 -40.83 -8.50
CA VAL A 232 19.83 -40.95 -9.64
C VAL A 232 20.49 -39.65 -10.11
N SER A 233 20.23 -38.50 -9.48
CA SER A 233 20.89 -37.23 -9.80
C SER A 233 20.94 -36.28 -8.59
N PHE A 234 21.83 -35.27 -8.64
CA PHE A 234 22.19 -34.30 -7.60
C PHE A 234 21.03 -33.93 -6.66
N VAL A 235 21.20 -34.17 -5.36
CA VAL A 235 20.22 -33.84 -4.32
C VAL A 235 20.69 -32.58 -3.60
N GLU A 236 20.07 -31.45 -3.90
CA GLU A 236 20.12 -30.21 -3.11
C GLU A 236 19.03 -29.30 -3.67
N PRO A 237 18.17 -28.64 -2.87
CA PRO A 237 17.77 -28.87 -1.47
C PRO A 237 16.49 -29.73 -1.32
N MET A 238 16.28 -30.36 -0.14
CA MET A 238 15.04 -31.10 0.20
C MET A 238 14.28 -30.37 1.30
N ASP A 239 12.99 -30.66 1.45
CA ASP A 239 12.21 -30.14 2.57
C ASP A 239 11.05 -31.05 3.02
N TRP A 240 10.75 -31.04 4.32
CA TRP A 240 9.63 -31.80 4.90
C TRP A 240 8.32 -31.05 4.74
N SER A 241 7.21 -31.77 4.59
CA SER A 241 5.91 -31.15 4.86
C SER A 241 5.82 -30.71 6.32
N PRO A 242 5.10 -29.64 6.67
CA PRO A 242 5.00 -29.15 8.05
C PRO A 242 4.46 -30.19 9.05
N ASP A 243 3.60 -31.09 8.60
CA ASP A 243 3.09 -32.22 9.39
C ASP A 243 4.09 -33.41 9.51
N GLY A 244 5.23 -33.31 8.82
CA GLY A 244 6.28 -34.31 8.72
C GLY A 244 5.89 -35.60 8.00
N THR A 245 4.71 -35.67 7.37
CA THR A 245 4.21 -36.92 6.76
C THR A 245 4.79 -37.17 5.37
N LYS A 246 5.30 -36.13 4.71
CA LYS A 246 5.86 -36.17 3.36
C LYS A 246 7.22 -35.49 3.31
N LEU A 247 8.02 -35.86 2.30
CA LEU A 247 9.31 -35.24 2.02
C LEU A 247 9.37 -34.87 0.53
N ALA A 248 9.65 -33.60 0.24
CA ALA A 248 9.90 -33.09 -1.09
C ALA A 248 11.38 -33.25 -1.46
N ILE A 249 11.63 -33.88 -2.60
CA ILE A 249 12.98 -34.22 -3.06
C ILE A 249 13.08 -33.85 -4.54
N PRO A 250 13.99 -32.94 -4.93
CA PRO A 250 14.27 -32.66 -6.34
C PRO A 250 14.70 -33.93 -7.09
N PHE A 251 14.22 -34.10 -8.32
CA PHE A 251 14.49 -35.22 -9.21
C PHE A 251 14.64 -34.73 -10.65
N GLU A 252 15.88 -34.67 -11.17
CA GLU A 252 16.16 -34.20 -12.54
C GLU A 252 15.49 -32.85 -12.87
N ASN A 253 14.31 -32.86 -13.50
CA ASN A 253 13.53 -31.68 -13.92
C ASN A 253 12.15 -31.60 -13.20
N SER A 254 12.02 -32.22 -12.02
CA SER A 254 10.80 -32.22 -11.23
C SER A 254 11.10 -32.24 -9.74
N ILE A 255 10.07 -32.06 -8.92
CA ILE A 255 10.15 -32.29 -7.48
C ILE A 255 9.23 -33.45 -7.13
N HIS A 256 9.78 -34.48 -6.51
CA HIS A 256 9.07 -35.68 -6.10
C HIS A 256 8.66 -35.58 -4.64
N ILE A 257 7.37 -35.76 -4.36
CA ILE A 257 6.83 -35.76 -3.01
C ILE A 257 6.61 -37.21 -2.57
N TRP A 258 7.32 -37.61 -1.53
CA TRP A 258 7.30 -38.97 -1.00
C TRP A 258 6.47 -39.06 0.28
N ASN A 259 5.60 -40.05 0.38
CA ASN A 259 4.90 -40.39 1.62
C ASN A 259 5.82 -41.16 2.56
N MET A 260 6.15 -40.53 3.68
CA MET A 260 7.08 -41.04 4.69
C MET A 260 6.41 -41.90 5.77
N GLN A 261 5.08 -42.00 5.75
CA GLN A 261 4.31 -42.90 6.62
C GLN A 261 4.27 -44.35 6.09
N THR A 262 4.64 -44.55 4.83
CA THR A 262 4.70 -45.88 4.20
C THR A 262 6.08 -46.52 4.34
N GLN A 263 6.13 -47.85 4.42
CA GLN A 263 7.40 -48.60 4.43
C GLN A 263 7.38 -49.72 3.36
N PRO A 264 8.19 -49.61 2.28
CA PRO A 264 9.09 -48.49 1.95
C PRO A 264 8.31 -47.20 1.61
N PRO A 265 8.93 -46.01 1.71
CA PRO A 265 8.33 -44.76 1.26
C PRO A 265 7.84 -44.86 -0.19
N GLN A 266 6.72 -44.21 -0.49
CA GLN A 266 6.08 -44.23 -1.80
C GLN A 266 5.98 -42.83 -2.40
N LEU A 267 6.27 -42.70 -3.70
CA LEU A 267 6.03 -41.47 -4.45
C LEU A 267 4.52 -41.20 -4.52
N VAL A 268 4.11 -40.00 -4.11
CA VAL A 268 2.71 -39.57 -4.13
C VAL A 268 2.42 -38.70 -5.34
N ILE A 269 3.27 -37.70 -5.57
CA ILE A 269 3.08 -36.72 -6.62
C ILE A 269 4.43 -36.21 -7.15
N SER A 270 4.45 -35.84 -8.43
CA SER A 270 5.60 -35.23 -9.10
C SER A 270 5.18 -33.84 -9.59
N LEU A 271 5.92 -32.80 -9.18
CA LEU A 271 5.74 -31.43 -9.61
C LEU A 271 6.55 -31.22 -10.90
N GLU A 272 5.86 -31.32 -12.04
CA GLU A 272 6.47 -31.28 -13.37
C GLU A 272 6.64 -29.84 -13.86
N GLY A 273 7.82 -29.49 -14.40
CA GLY A 273 8.07 -28.16 -14.99
C GLY A 273 9.18 -27.33 -14.33
N SER A 274 9.94 -27.89 -13.39
CA SER A 274 11.20 -27.29 -12.93
C SER A 274 12.29 -27.60 -13.95
N ILE A 275 12.84 -26.61 -14.66
CA ILE A 275 13.80 -26.86 -15.73
C ILE A 275 15.21 -26.56 -15.25
N ALA A 276 16.09 -27.56 -15.38
CA ALA A 276 17.54 -27.54 -15.18
C ALA A 276 18.07 -27.81 -13.76
N PHE A 277 17.88 -26.94 -12.76
CA PHE A 277 18.40 -27.12 -11.39
C PHE A 277 17.61 -26.26 -10.37
N THR A 278 17.28 -26.81 -9.21
CA THR A 278 16.66 -26.07 -8.09
C THR A 278 17.68 -26.01 -6.95
N ASN A 279 18.16 -24.82 -6.55
CA ASN A 279 19.10 -24.68 -5.42
C ASN A 279 18.42 -24.17 -4.14
N ASN A 280 17.13 -23.82 -4.22
CA ASN A 280 16.31 -23.35 -3.11
C ASN A 280 14.91 -24.00 -3.20
N LEU A 281 14.49 -24.63 -2.11
CA LEU A 281 13.19 -25.29 -1.92
C LEU A 281 12.76 -25.01 -0.49
N ASP A 282 11.50 -24.64 -0.31
CA ASP A 282 10.90 -24.38 0.98
C ASP A 282 9.42 -24.83 0.95
N TRP A 283 8.95 -25.46 2.02
CA TRP A 283 7.59 -26.00 2.13
C TRP A 283 6.94 -25.58 3.44
N GLU A 284 6.01 -24.63 3.31
CA GLU A 284 5.15 -24.19 4.41
C GLU A 284 3.66 -24.33 4.07
N GLY A 285 2.85 -24.70 5.06
CA GLY A 285 1.45 -25.07 4.86
C GLY A 285 1.25 -26.09 3.72
N GLU A 286 0.35 -25.77 2.78
CA GLU A 286 0.18 -26.55 1.55
C GLU A 286 0.93 -25.96 0.34
N THR A 287 1.81 -24.98 0.58
CA THR A 287 2.60 -24.31 -0.47
C THR A 287 4.01 -24.89 -0.51
N ILE A 288 4.44 -25.28 -1.71
CA ILE A 288 5.86 -25.53 -1.98
C ILE A 288 6.36 -24.41 -2.86
N VAL A 289 7.48 -23.79 -2.50
CA VAL A 289 8.16 -22.84 -3.37
C VAL A 289 9.51 -23.39 -3.81
N SER A 290 9.77 -23.30 -5.11
CA SER A 290 11.02 -23.78 -5.71
C SER A 290 11.63 -22.75 -6.65
N GLU A 291 12.95 -22.67 -6.64
CA GLU A 291 13.70 -21.99 -7.69
C GLU A 291 13.64 -22.77 -9.02
N ASN A 292 13.46 -22.04 -10.11
CA ASN A 292 13.57 -22.55 -11.47
C ASN A 292 14.58 -21.70 -12.26
N SER A 293 15.80 -22.21 -12.43
CA SER A 293 16.91 -21.49 -13.06
C SER A 293 17.14 -21.94 -14.51
N THR A 294 16.86 -21.05 -15.47
CA THR A 294 17.04 -21.31 -16.91
C THR A 294 18.20 -20.50 -17.49
N LEU A 295 18.65 -20.84 -18.70
CA LEU A 295 19.63 -20.03 -19.45
C LEU A 295 19.16 -18.58 -19.73
N SER A 296 17.86 -18.33 -19.64
CA SER A 296 17.22 -17.02 -19.87
C SER A 296 16.99 -16.20 -18.58
N GLY A 297 17.21 -16.77 -17.40
CA GLY A 297 16.94 -16.15 -16.10
C GLY A 297 16.34 -17.13 -15.10
N THR A 298 16.18 -16.67 -13.86
CA THR A 298 15.60 -17.45 -12.76
C THR A 298 14.16 -17.00 -12.48
N THR A 299 13.27 -17.95 -12.23
CA THR A 299 11.92 -17.71 -11.70
C THR A 299 11.75 -18.46 -10.39
N ILE A 300 10.78 -18.02 -9.58
CA ILE A 300 10.33 -18.75 -8.40
C ILE A 300 8.95 -19.31 -8.72
N HIS A 301 8.80 -20.64 -8.59
CA HIS A 301 7.54 -21.33 -8.81
C HIS A 301 6.88 -21.63 -7.46
N ARG A 302 5.60 -21.30 -7.34
CA ARG A 302 4.75 -21.65 -6.20
C ARG A 302 3.82 -22.77 -6.61
N TRP A 303 3.84 -23.88 -5.89
CA TRP A 303 3.07 -25.09 -6.19
C TRP A 303 2.09 -25.38 -5.06
N ASN A 304 0.95 -25.96 -5.42
CA ASN A 304 0.05 -26.57 -4.46
C ASN A 304 0.55 -27.99 -4.16
N SER A 305 0.88 -28.27 -2.91
CA SER A 305 1.46 -29.56 -2.49
C SER A 305 0.47 -30.72 -2.47
N LEU A 306 -0.84 -30.45 -2.52
CA LEU A 306 -1.90 -31.45 -2.59
C LEU A 306 -2.19 -31.87 -4.04
N THR A 307 -2.36 -30.88 -4.93
CA THR A 307 -2.75 -31.12 -6.34
C THR A 307 -1.55 -31.27 -7.27
N GLY A 308 -0.39 -30.77 -6.87
CA GLY A 308 0.84 -30.72 -7.67
C GLY A 308 0.83 -29.66 -8.76
N GLU A 309 -0.18 -28.79 -8.79
CA GLU A 309 -0.34 -27.76 -9.79
C GLU A 309 0.54 -26.54 -9.48
N LEU A 310 1.07 -25.92 -10.53
CA LEU A 310 1.78 -24.64 -10.45
C LEU A 310 0.74 -23.53 -10.24
N VAL A 311 0.78 -22.89 -9.06
CA VAL A 311 -0.14 -21.83 -8.65
C VAL A 311 0.30 -20.47 -9.17
N GLU A 312 1.59 -20.16 -9.05
CA GLU A 312 2.15 -18.87 -9.42
C GLU A 312 3.57 -19.01 -9.95
N THR A 313 3.95 -18.16 -10.91
CA THR A 313 5.35 -17.96 -11.32
C THR A 313 5.75 -16.52 -11.02
N ILE A 314 6.65 -16.35 -10.07
CA ILE A 314 7.25 -15.06 -9.73
C ILE A 314 8.47 -14.86 -10.62
N ASN A 315 8.42 -13.84 -11.47
CA ASN A 315 9.51 -13.52 -12.38
C ASN A 315 10.56 -12.66 -11.67
N ILE A 316 11.82 -13.12 -11.67
CA ILE A 316 12.93 -12.39 -11.05
C ILE A 316 13.70 -11.62 -12.12
N ASN A 317 13.75 -10.30 -11.97
CA ASN A 317 14.50 -9.41 -12.85
C ASN A 317 15.93 -9.22 -12.30
N GLY A 318 16.77 -10.23 -12.44
CA GLY A 318 18.17 -10.19 -11.98
C GLY A 318 18.75 -11.58 -11.79
N ILE A 319 19.90 -11.66 -11.12
CA ILE A 319 20.48 -12.94 -10.71
C ILE A 319 19.87 -13.30 -9.35
N PHE A 320 19.14 -14.40 -9.26
CA PHE A 320 18.54 -14.85 -8.01
C PHE A 320 19.58 -15.57 -7.14
N SER A 321 19.52 -15.38 -5.82
CA SER A 321 20.40 -16.09 -4.89
C SER A 321 19.64 -17.05 -3.94
N THR A 322 18.70 -16.55 -3.14
CA THR A 322 17.95 -17.37 -2.17
C THR A 322 16.61 -16.75 -1.76
N PHE A 323 15.70 -17.59 -1.23
CA PHE A 323 14.42 -17.20 -0.65
C PHE A 323 14.11 -17.98 0.64
N VAL A 324 13.12 -17.50 1.40
CA VAL A 324 12.47 -18.22 2.51
C VAL A 324 11.00 -17.81 2.60
N LEU A 325 10.14 -18.75 2.99
CA LEU A 325 8.72 -18.54 3.27
C LEU A 325 8.49 -18.14 4.72
N SER A 326 7.41 -17.40 4.96
CA SER A 326 6.90 -17.25 6.31
C SER A 326 6.27 -18.57 6.81
N PRO A 327 6.29 -18.85 8.12
CA PRO A 327 5.69 -20.07 8.69
C PRO A 327 4.19 -20.26 8.41
N ASP A 328 3.49 -19.19 8.03
CA ASP A 328 2.08 -19.21 7.62
C ASP A 328 1.89 -19.34 6.09
N ALA A 329 2.97 -19.44 5.32
CA ALA A 329 3.02 -19.48 3.86
C ALA A 329 2.38 -18.27 3.14
N THR A 330 2.17 -17.15 3.85
CA THR A 330 1.56 -15.91 3.31
C THR A 330 2.57 -14.91 2.77
N ARG A 331 3.87 -15.12 2.98
CA ARG A 331 4.92 -14.20 2.54
C ARG A 331 6.14 -14.96 2.07
N ILE A 332 6.85 -14.37 1.14
CA ILE A 332 8.17 -14.81 0.69
C ILE A 332 9.15 -13.65 0.81
N VAL A 333 10.31 -13.93 1.37
CA VAL A 333 11.47 -13.03 1.27
C VAL A 333 12.48 -13.64 0.35
N TYR A 334 12.94 -12.87 -0.63
CA TYR A 334 13.94 -13.31 -1.59
C TYR A 334 14.95 -12.21 -1.90
N SER A 335 16.11 -12.62 -2.40
CA SER A 335 17.19 -11.72 -2.75
C SER A 335 17.55 -11.81 -4.22
N VAL A 336 17.88 -10.64 -4.78
CA VAL A 336 18.23 -10.47 -6.20
C VAL A 336 19.54 -9.70 -6.30
N GLU A 337 20.52 -10.34 -6.92
CA GLU A 337 21.81 -9.79 -7.30
C GLU A 337 21.69 -8.99 -8.61
N GLY A 338 22.30 -7.81 -8.64
CA GLY A 338 22.41 -6.95 -9.81
C GLY A 338 23.78 -6.29 -9.91
N PHE A 339 24.08 -5.64 -11.05
CA PHE A 339 25.09 -4.58 -11.04
C PHE A 339 24.56 -3.48 -10.12
N PRO A 340 25.28 -3.09 -9.05
CA PRO A 340 24.73 -2.47 -7.84
C PRO A 340 23.67 -1.39 -8.13
N PRO A 341 22.54 -1.39 -7.37
CA PRO A 341 22.37 -2.06 -6.07
C PRO A 341 21.81 -3.49 -6.11
N GLN A 342 22.14 -4.29 -5.08
CA GLN A 342 21.50 -5.59 -4.80
C GLN A 342 20.23 -5.36 -3.96
N SER A 343 19.37 -6.37 -3.82
CA SER A 343 18.13 -6.19 -3.07
C SER A 343 17.63 -7.38 -2.27
N VAL A 344 16.99 -7.07 -1.14
CA VAL A 344 16.11 -7.97 -0.38
C VAL A 344 14.67 -7.51 -0.60
N ASN A 345 13.81 -8.43 -1.03
CA ASN A 345 12.44 -8.17 -1.43
C ASN A 345 11.50 -8.99 -0.55
N LEU A 346 10.51 -8.33 0.06
CA LEU A 346 9.41 -8.97 0.74
C LEU A 346 8.17 -8.92 -0.15
N GLN A 347 7.65 -10.07 -0.53
CA GLN A 347 6.44 -10.20 -1.32
C GLN A 347 5.38 -10.92 -0.48
N PRO A 348 4.21 -10.30 -0.24
CA PRO A 348 3.03 -11.05 0.14
C PRO A 348 2.73 -12.09 -0.92
N LEU A 349 2.66 -13.33 -0.51
CA LEU A 349 1.93 -14.34 -1.25
C LEU A 349 0.47 -14.10 -0.85
N GLY A 350 -0.41 -13.77 -1.79
CA GLY A 350 -1.85 -13.72 -1.48
C GLY A 350 -2.20 -14.94 -0.63
N THR A 351 -3.01 -14.74 0.42
CA THR A 351 -3.17 -15.48 1.71
C THR A 351 -3.38 -16.99 1.62
N GLY A 352 -3.15 -17.52 0.43
CA GLY A 352 -3.14 -18.90 0.08
C GLY A 352 -4.59 -19.25 -0.02
N CYS A 353 -5.13 -19.23 -1.23
CA CYS A 353 -6.28 -20.07 -1.48
C CYS A 353 -5.81 -21.53 -1.35
N ILE A 354 -5.70 -21.96 -0.10
CA ILE A 354 -5.25 -23.26 0.37
C ILE A 354 -6.48 -23.85 1.07
N PRO A 355 -7.43 -24.35 0.27
CA PRO A 355 -8.73 -24.63 0.81
C PRO A 355 -8.77 -26.01 1.44
N SER A 356 -9.44 -26.14 2.59
CA SER A 356 -9.74 -27.45 3.17
C SER A 356 -10.63 -28.30 2.25
N GLN A 357 -11.34 -27.63 1.34
CA GLN A 357 -12.13 -28.23 0.26
C GLN A 357 -12.22 -27.30 -0.95
N THR A 358 -12.05 -27.84 -2.15
CA THR A 358 -12.28 -27.09 -3.41
C THR A 358 -13.64 -27.47 -4.00
N ILE A 359 -14.46 -26.46 -4.31
CA ILE A 359 -15.80 -26.62 -4.89
C ILE A 359 -15.69 -26.51 -6.40
N SER A 360 -16.23 -27.49 -7.12
CA SER A 360 -16.17 -27.48 -8.58
C SER A 360 -16.99 -26.35 -9.20
N SER A 361 -16.53 -25.85 -10.34
CA SER A 361 -17.16 -24.71 -11.02
C SER A 361 -18.67 -24.96 -11.25
N GLY A 362 -19.49 -24.03 -10.80
CA GLY A 362 -20.95 -24.07 -10.95
C GLY A 362 -21.69 -24.90 -9.89
N ASP A 363 -21.00 -25.57 -8.98
CA ASP A 363 -21.63 -26.33 -7.89
C ASP A 363 -22.08 -25.41 -6.73
N VAL A 364 -23.19 -24.70 -6.97
CA VAL A 364 -23.81 -23.82 -5.96
C VAL A 364 -24.29 -24.60 -4.73
N THR A 365 -24.74 -25.85 -4.89
CA THR A 365 -25.22 -26.66 -3.75
C THR A 365 -24.04 -27.10 -2.88
N GLY A 366 -22.94 -27.53 -3.48
CA GLY A 366 -21.69 -27.83 -2.78
C GLY A 366 -21.17 -26.61 -2.02
N PHE A 367 -21.22 -25.42 -2.65
CA PHE A 367 -20.79 -24.19 -2.00
C PHE A 367 -21.62 -23.82 -0.77
N ILE A 368 -22.96 -23.93 -0.84
CA ILE A 368 -23.84 -23.70 0.32
C ILE A 368 -23.54 -24.70 1.45
N ASN A 369 -23.30 -25.97 1.12
CA ASN A 369 -22.97 -26.98 2.12
C ASN A 369 -21.62 -26.69 2.79
N ALA A 370 -20.63 -26.25 2.02
CA ALA A 370 -19.31 -25.86 2.51
C ALA A 370 -19.39 -24.74 3.56
N ILE A 371 -20.16 -23.68 3.28
CA ILE A 371 -20.37 -22.58 4.23
C ILE A 371 -21.08 -23.08 5.51
N ASN A 372 -22.11 -23.92 5.39
CA ASN A 372 -22.79 -24.48 6.56
C ASN A 372 -21.88 -25.33 7.44
N THR A 373 -20.97 -26.10 6.82
CA THR A 373 -19.95 -26.85 7.55
C THR A 373 -18.97 -25.93 8.27
N ALA A 374 -18.47 -24.90 7.58
CA ALA A 374 -17.56 -23.92 8.17
C ALA A 374 -18.19 -23.16 9.34
N ASN A 375 -19.45 -22.72 9.20
CA ASN A 375 -20.21 -22.09 10.29
C ASN A 375 -20.45 -22.99 11.51
N SER A 376 -20.28 -24.30 11.36
CA SER A 376 -20.39 -25.26 12.47
C SER A 376 -19.02 -25.55 13.12
N ASN A 377 -17.93 -25.03 12.56
CA ASN A 377 -16.56 -25.18 13.05
C ASN A 377 -16.17 -23.97 13.93
N PRO A 378 -15.63 -24.18 15.14
CA PRO A 378 -15.10 -23.08 15.95
C PRO A 378 -13.76 -22.52 15.44
N ASP A 379 -13.02 -23.27 14.63
CA ASP A 379 -11.74 -22.86 14.06
C ASP A 379 -11.94 -22.19 12.68
N ALA A 380 -10.97 -21.39 12.24
CA ALA A 380 -11.03 -20.74 10.93
C ALA A 380 -11.02 -21.75 9.78
N ASP A 381 -11.84 -21.51 8.76
CA ASP A 381 -12.00 -22.40 7.60
C ASP A 381 -11.73 -21.69 6.27
N VAL A 382 -11.15 -22.41 5.31
CA VAL A 382 -10.83 -21.91 3.96
C VAL A 382 -11.58 -22.72 2.90
N ILE A 383 -12.45 -22.06 2.14
CA ILE A 383 -13.25 -22.63 1.05
C ILE A 383 -12.70 -22.16 -0.28
N GLY A 384 -12.29 -23.10 -1.13
CA GLY A 384 -11.76 -22.81 -2.45
C GLY A 384 -12.82 -22.99 -3.52
N LEU A 385 -12.87 -22.07 -4.48
CA LEU A 385 -13.71 -22.16 -5.67
C LEU A 385 -12.82 -22.38 -6.90
N GLU A 386 -13.11 -23.43 -7.67
CA GLU A 386 -12.55 -23.59 -9.01
C GLU A 386 -12.92 -22.38 -9.88
N THR A 387 -12.01 -22.01 -10.79
CA THR A 387 -12.22 -20.96 -11.78
C THR A 387 -13.49 -21.23 -12.57
N GLY A 388 -14.41 -20.26 -12.59
CA GLY A 388 -15.68 -20.43 -13.30
C GLY A 388 -16.80 -19.55 -12.77
N THR A 389 -18.03 -19.88 -13.14
CA THR A 389 -19.23 -19.11 -12.79
C THR A 389 -20.20 -19.94 -11.94
N TYR A 390 -20.54 -19.41 -10.78
CA TYR A 390 -21.55 -19.93 -9.86
C TYR A 390 -22.80 -19.08 -10.01
N THR A 391 -23.78 -19.62 -10.76
CA THR A 391 -25.03 -18.92 -11.08
C THR A 391 -26.11 -19.24 -10.06
N PHE A 392 -26.54 -18.23 -9.31
CA PHE A 392 -27.58 -18.35 -8.30
C PHE A 392 -28.95 -18.01 -8.90
N THR A 393 -29.95 -18.85 -8.59
CA THR A 393 -31.32 -18.75 -9.13
C THR A 393 -32.39 -18.62 -8.04
N THR A 394 -32.03 -18.90 -6.79
CA THR A 394 -32.92 -18.89 -5.63
C THR A 394 -32.17 -18.38 -4.41
N THR A 395 -32.91 -17.92 -3.41
CA THR A 395 -32.39 -17.56 -2.10
C THR A 395 -32.19 -18.78 -1.21
N TYR A 396 -31.26 -18.68 -0.25
CA TYR A 396 -31.09 -19.62 0.85
C TYR A 396 -31.78 -19.11 2.13
N ILE A 397 -31.56 -17.83 2.47
CA ILE A 397 -32.28 -17.06 3.49
C ILE A 397 -32.94 -15.84 2.82
N PRO A 398 -33.90 -15.14 3.44
CA PRO A 398 -34.47 -13.93 2.85
C PRO A 398 -33.37 -12.97 2.37
N LEU A 399 -33.48 -12.50 1.12
CA LEU A 399 -32.56 -11.58 0.45
C LEU A 399 -31.11 -12.06 0.23
N ASN A 400 -30.73 -13.28 0.62
CA ASN A 400 -29.37 -13.79 0.38
C ASN A 400 -29.34 -15.19 -0.24
N ALA A 401 -28.42 -15.38 -1.19
CA ALA A 401 -28.21 -16.64 -1.89
C ALA A 401 -27.44 -17.69 -1.06
N LEU A 402 -26.65 -17.24 -0.07
CA LEU A 402 -25.81 -18.09 0.78
C LEU A 402 -26.24 -18.01 2.25
N PRO A 403 -25.82 -18.98 3.10
CA PRO A 403 -26.00 -18.87 4.54
C PRO A 403 -25.27 -17.66 5.12
N ALA A 404 -25.84 -17.05 6.18
CA ALA A 404 -25.16 -15.99 6.92
C ALA A 404 -23.84 -16.50 7.53
N ILE A 405 -22.80 -15.67 7.50
CA ILE A 405 -21.48 -15.99 8.03
C ILE A 405 -21.46 -15.67 9.52
N THR A 406 -21.24 -16.69 10.35
CA THR A 406 -21.25 -16.60 11.82
C THR A 406 -19.95 -17.07 12.46
N SER A 407 -18.98 -17.49 11.65
CA SER A 407 -17.65 -18.00 12.04
C SER A 407 -16.57 -17.29 11.22
N ASP A 408 -15.31 -17.70 11.35
CA ASP A 408 -14.19 -17.18 10.56
C ASP A 408 -13.99 -17.99 9.28
N ILE A 409 -14.41 -17.42 8.15
CA ILE A 409 -14.43 -18.09 6.84
C ILE A 409 -13.64 -17.28 5.81
N THR A 410 -12.69 -17.93 5.16
CA THR A 410 -12.06 -17.43 3.94
C THR A 410 -12.66 -18.13 2.72
N ILE A 411 -13.08 -17.38 1.71
CA ILE A 411 -13.57 -17.88 0.43
C ILE A 411 -12.71 -17.31 -0.68
N CYS A 412 -12.10 -18.19 -1.46
CA CYS A 412 -11.05 -17.79 -2.38
C CYS A 412 -11.12 -18.54 -3.72
N SER A 413 -10.47 -17.99 -4.73
CA SER A 413 -10.17 -18.71 -5.97
C SER A 413 -8.73 -18.44 -6.40
N ILE A 414 -8.08 -19.43 -7.02
CA ILE A 414 -6.69 -19.28 -7.49
C ILE A 414 -6.64 -18.40 -8.75
N GLU A 415 -7.44 -18.70 -9.77
CA GLU A 415 -7.45 -17.95 -11.03
C GLU A 415 -8.69 -17.05 -11.19
N GLY A 416 -9.61 -17.09 -10.22
CA GLY A 416 -10.77 -16.22 -10.14
C GLY A 416 -12.11 -16.93 -10.34
N ALA A 417 -13.07 -16.67 -9.46
CA ALA A 417 -14.42 -17.21 -9.57
C ALA A 417 -15.48 -16.10 -9.60
N THR A 418 -16.54 -16.29 -10.38
CA THR A 418 -17.65 -15.34 -10.50
C THR A 418 -18.90 -15.90 -9.82
N LEU A 419 -19.41 -15.19 -8.83
CA LEU A 419 -20.71 -15.39 -8.21
C LEU A 419 -21.68 -14.46 -8.94
N THR A 420 -22.69 -15.01 -9.60
CA THR A 420 -23.63 -14.19 -10.37
C THR A 420 -25.07 -14.56 -10.08
N ARG A 421 -25.92 -13.55 -9.92
CA ARG A 421 -27.37 -13.75 -9.86
C ARG A 421 -27.91 -13.87 -11.29
N GLN A 422 -28.80 -14.83 -11.54
CA GLN A 422 -29.48 -14.94 -12.83
C GLN A 422 -30.48 -13.79 -13.01
N ALA A 423 -30.55 -13.19 -14.20
CA ALA A 423 -31.30 -11.95 -14.42
C ALA A 423 -32.81 -12.02 -14.12
N ASP A 424 -33.44 -13.19 -14.30
CA ASP A 424 -34.85 -13.48 -14.02
C ASP A 424 -35.08 -14.18 -12.67
N ALA A 425 -34.03 -14.34 -11.86
CA ALA A 425 -34.15 -14.82 -10.50
C ALA A 425 -34.86 -13.77 -9.61
N PRO A 426 -35.43 -14.18 -8.46
CA PRO A 426 -35.86 -13.26 -7.42
C PRO A 426 -34.77 -12.26 -7.01
N LEU A 427 -35.17 -11.19 -6.33
CA LEU A 427 -34.24 -10.22 -5.76
C LEU A 427 -33.50 -10.84 -4.57
N PHE A 428 -32.17 -10.81 -4.61
CA PHE A 428 -31.26 -11.18 -3.54
C PHE A 428 -29.81 -10.74 -3.83
N GLY A 429 -29.04 -10.55 -2.76
CA GLY A 429 -27.59 -10.50 -2.73
C GLY A 429 -26.96 -11.87 -2.44
N PHE A 430 -25.66 -11.90 -2.16
CA PHE A 430 -24.93 -13.14 -1.96
C PHE A 430 -24.67 -13.43 -0.49
N PHE A 431 -24.11 -12.46 0.24
CA PHE A 431 -23.57 -12.65 1.58
C PHE A 431 -24.22 -11.77 2.63
N GLU A 432 -24.38 -12.33 3.82
CA GLU A 432 -24.67 -11.63 5.06
C GLU A 432 -23.61 -12.03 6.08
N VAL A 433 -22.99 -11.06 6.75
CA VAL A 433 -22.01 -11.32 7.81
C VAL A 433 -22.59 -10.83 9.13
N SER A 434 -22.97 -11.76 10.00
CA SER A 434 -23.58 -11.45 11.29
C SER A 434 -22.55 -10.93 12.29
N ALA A 435 -23.02 -10.26 13.34
CA ALA A 435 -22.18 -9.82 14.46
C ALA A 435 -21.34 -10.98 15.03
N GLY A 436 -20.02 -10.80 15.04
CA GLY A 436 -19.04 -11.81 15.47
C GLY A 436 -18.57 -12.77 14.36
N GLY A 437 -19.17 -12.75 13.18
CA GLY A 437 -18.66 -13.43 11.98
C GLY A 437 -17.47 -12.69 11.36
N SER A 438 -16.60 -13.45 10.70
CA SER A 438 -15.44 -12.95 9.96
C SER A 438 -15.44 -13.57 8.56
N LEU A 439 -15.45 -12.72 7.53
CA LEU A 439 -15.44 -13.15 6.13
C LEU A 439 -14.24 -12.55 5.40
N THR A 440 -13.39 -13.40 4.84
CA THR A 440 -12.36 -12.99 3.89
C THR A 440 -12.73 -13.47 2.49
N LEU A 441 -12.77 -12.57 1.51
CA LEU A 441 -13.00 -12.90 0.10
C LEU A 441 -11.75 -12.60 -0.73
N GLU A 442 -11.33 -13.55 -1.56
CA GLU A 442 -10.10 -13.43 -2.36
C GLU A 442 -10.30 -13.84 -3.83
N ASN A 443 -9.91 -12.96 -4.76
CA ASN A 443 -9.98 -13.22 -6.20
C ASN A 443 -11.38 -13.63 -6.67
N LEU A 444 -12.41 -12.91 -6.22
CA LEU A 444 -13.79 -13.20 -6.58
C LEU A 444 -14.41 -12.05 -7.36
N THR A 445 -15.40 -12.36 -8.19
CA THR A 445 -16.30 -11.38 -8.79
C THR A 445 -17.72 -11.63 -8.29
N LEU A 446 -18.36 -10.63 -7.69
CA LEU A 446 -19.76 -10.65 -7.25
C LEU A 446 -20.55 -9.76 -8.21
N ASN A 447 -21.33 -10.38 -9.09
CA ASN A 447 -21.99 -9.71 -10.20
C ASN A 447 -23.52 -9.81 -10.16
N GLY A 448 -24.17 -8.65 -10.30
CA GLY A 448 -25.60 -8.56 -10.55
C GLY A 448 -26.48 -8.93 -9.35
N GLY A 449 -25.95 -8.91 -8.14
CA GLY A 449 -26.79 -8.99 -6.93
C GLY A 449 -27.76 -7.81 -6.89
N ASP A 450 -29.02 -8.06 -6.55
CA ASP A 450 -30.08 -7.04 -6.60
C ASP A 450 -31.11 -7.31 -5.50
N VAL A 451 -31.19 -6.43 -4.52
CA VAL A 451 -32.14 -6.52 -3.39
C VAL A 451 -33.27 -5.48 -3.48
N GLY A 452 -33.37 -4.75 -4.58
CA GLY A 452 -34.39 -3.70 -4.77
C GLY A 452 -34.30 -2.60 -3.73
N ASN A 453 -35.30 -2.50 -2.85
CA ASN A 453 -35.40 -1.40 -1.87
C ASN A 453 -34.72 -1.69 -0.52
N ASP A 454 -34.10 -2.86 -0.38
CA ASP A 454 -33.34 -3.26 0.81
C ASP A 454 -31.85 -2.86 0.65
N THR A 455 -30.97 -3.38 1.50
CA THR A 455 -29.56 -2.93 1.60
C THR A 455 -28.55 -3.99 1.16
N GLY A 456 -27.37 -3.57 0.71
CA GLY A 456 -26.25 -4.45 0.34
C GLY A 456 -26.55 -5.35 -0.85
N GLY A 457 -26.44 -4.80 -2.07
CA GLY A 457 -26.83 -5.52 -3.29
C GLY A 457 -26.07 -6.83 -3.52
N ALA A 458 -24.84 -6.95 -3.01
CA ALA A 458 -24.06 -8.18 -3.01
C ALA A 458 -23.75 -8.70 -1.60
N LEU A 459 -23.48 -7.79 -0.66
CA LEU A 459 -23.04 -8.14 0.69
C LEU A 459 -23.62 -7.16 1.72
N VAL A 460 -24.14 -7.69 2.83
CA VAL A 460 -24.50 -6.92 4.04
C VAL A 460 -23.59 -7.34 5.19
N ASN A 461 -23.01 -6.37 5.89
CA ASN A 461 -22.21 -6.59 7.10
C ASN A 461 -22.94 -6.06 8.33
N GLU A 462 -23.60 -6.94 9.09
CA GLU A 462 -24.38 -6.63 10.29
C GLU A 462 -23.51 -6.69 11.57
N GLY A 463 -22.45 -5.88 11.61
CA GLY A 463 -21.55 -5.80 12.76
C GLY A 463 -20.45 -6.88 12.81
N GLY A 464 -20.21 -7.58 11.71
CA GLY A 464 -19.10 -8.53 11.54
C GLY A 464 -17.80 -7.86 11.04
N THR A 465 -16.82 -8.70 10.71
CA THR A 465 -15.55 -8.28 10.09
C THR A 465 -15.47 -8.82 8.67
N VAL A 466 -15.19 -7.96 7.69
CA VAL A 466 -15.08 -8.33 6.28
C VAL A 466 -13.75 -7.84 5.72
N THR A 467 -12.99 -8.75 5.10
CA THR A 467 -11.75 -8.46 4.39
C THR A 467 -11.90 -8.85 2.92
N LEU A 468 -11.64 -7.91 2.01
CA LEU A 468 -11.76 -8.09 0.58
C LEU A 468 -10.39 -7.88 -0.08
N ASN A 469 -9.86 -8.92 -0.71
CA ASN A 469 -8.57 -8.88 -1.39
C ASN A 469 -8.76 -9.24 -2.86
N ASN A 470 -8.50 -8.29 -3.76
CA ASN A 470 -8.69 -8.49 -5.20
C ASN A 470 -10.11 -8.98 -5.56
N VAL A 471 -11.13 -8.31 -5.01
CA VAL A 471 -12.53 -8.66 -5.26
C VAL A 471 -13.16 -7.63 -6.18
N THR A 472 -13.94 -8.08 -7.16
CA THR A 472 -14.72 -7.23 -8.06
C THR A 472 -16.20 -7.27 -7.71
N PHE A 473 -16.81 -6.13 -7.45
CA PHE A 473 -18.26 -5.96 -7.31
C PHE A 473 -18.78 -5.23 -8.54
N SER A 474 -19.58 -5.91 -9.35
CA SER A 474 -20.08 -5.35 -10.61
C SER A 474 -21.59 -5.44 -10.76
N ASN A 475 -22.20 -4.36 -11.27
CA ASN A 475 -23.62 -4.29 -11.63
C ASN A 475 -24.58 -4.65 -10.48
N ASN A 476 -24.19 -4.43 -9.23
CA ASN A 476 -25.06 -4.72 -8.09
C ASN A 476 -26.02 -3.56 -7.80
N HIS A 477 -27.20 -3.88 -7.25
CA HIS A 477 -28.25 -2.90 -6.98
C HIS A 477 -28.91 -3.07 -5.60
N ALA A 478 -29.10 -1.96 -4.90
CA ALA A 478 -29.81 -1.88 -3.63
C ALA A 478 -30.42 -0.47 -3.46
N ASN A 479 -31.10 -0.21 -2.34
CA ASN A 479 -31.44 1.14 -1.90
C ASN A 479 -30.26 1.80 -1.18
N THR A 480 -29.55 1.04 -0.36
CA THR A 480 -28.39 1.50 0.39
C THR A 480 -27.23 0.53 0.13
N GLY A 481 -26.08 1.04 -0.26
CA GLY A 481 -24.90 0.23 -0.54
C GLY A 481 -25.11 -0.67 -1.75
N GLY A 482 -25.00 -0.10 -2.96
CA GLY A 482 -25.35 -0.81 -4.20
C GLY A 482 -24.62 -2.14 -4.37
N ALA A 483 -23.39 -2.23 -3.89
CA ALA A 483 -22.68 -3.49 -3.69
C ALA A 483 -22.66 -3.93 -2.22
N ILE A 484 -22.25 -3.05 -1.31
CA ILE A 484 -22.03 -3.38 0.10
C ILE A 484 -22.72 -2.38 1.00
N ASP A 485 -23.46 -2.90 1.99
CA ASP A 485 -23.93 -2.12 3.13
C ASP A 485 -23.23 -2.62 4.41
N SER A 486 -22.75 -1.70 5.25
CA SER A 486 -22.00 -2.01 6.45
C SER A 486 -22.59 -1.30 7.67
N GLU A 487 -23.37 -2.05 8.45
CA GLU A 487 -24.05 -1.59 9.66
C GLU A 487 -23.19 -1.89 10.90
N SER A 488 -22.49 -0.89 11.45
CA SER A 488 -21.62 -1.06 12.64
C SER A 488 -20.50 -2.11 12.51
N GLY A 489 -20.21 -2.59 11.29
CA GLY A 489 -19.17 -3.59 11.02
C GLY A 489 -17.79 -3.01 10.68
N SER A 490 -16.80 -3.89 10.55
CA SER A 490 -15.48 -3.54 10.02
C SER A 490 -15.29 -4.09 8.61
N LEU A 491 -14.86 -3.23 7.70
CA LEU A 491 -14.69 -3.55 6.29
C LEU A 491 -13.31 -3.06 5.82
N THR A 492 -12.47 -4.00 5.39
CA THR A 492 -11.13 -3.74 4.85
C THR A 492 -11.06 -4.20 3.40
N LEU A 493 -10.61 -3.31 2.50
CA LEU A 493 -10.51 -3.58 1.07
C LEU A 493 -9.11 -3.30 0.58
N THR A 494 -8.55 -4.27 -0.13
CA THR A 494 -7.25 -4.18 -0.78
C THR A 494 -7.40 -4.61 -2.24
N ASP A 495 -6.86 -3.80 -3.15
CA ASP A 495 -6.79 -4.09 -4.59
C ASP A 495 -8.13 -4.49 -5.23
N SER A 496 -9.23 -3.96 -4.70
CA SER A 496 -10.59 -4.37 -5.08
C SER A 496 -11.23 -3.37 -6.06
N THR A 497 -12.19 -3.84 -6.86
CA THR A 497 -12.85 -3.04 -7.90
C THR A 497 -14.36 -2.97 -7.67
N PHE A 498 -14.94 -1.78 -7.74
CA PHE A 498 -16.38 -1.53 -7.71
C PHE A 498 -16.80 -0.84 -9.00
N GLU A 499 -17.56 -1.52 -9.83
CA GLU A 499 -17.99 -0.99 -11.13
C GLU A 499 -19.50 -1.07 -11.38
N ASN A 500 -20.07 0.03 -11.87
CA ASN A 500 -21.47 0.09 -12.31
C ASN A 500 -22.50 -0.34 -11.24
N ASN A 501 -22.16 -0.22 -9.96
CA ASN A 501 -23.11 -0.49 -8.88
C ASN A 501 -24.05 0.71 -8.70
N GLN A 502 -25.27 0.44 -8.25
CA GLN A 502 -26.36 1.41 -8.21
C GLN A 502 -27.13 1.36 -6.89
N ALA A 503 -27.32 2.52 -6.25
CA ALA A 503 -28.17 2.66 -5.08
C ALA A 503 -28.83 4.04 -4.97
N ASP A 504 -29.67 4.27 -3.95
CA ASP A 504 -30.07 5.63 -3.57
C ASP A 504 -28.96 6.28 -2.74
N TYR A 505 -28.36 5.55 -1.80
CA TYR A 505 -27.23 5.97 -0.97
C TYR A 505 -26.04 5.04 -1.16
N GLY A 506 -24.87 5.59 -1.47
CA GLY A 506 -23.65 4.81 -1.64
C GLY A 506 -23.76 3.88 -2.84
N GLY A 507 -23.57 4.44 -4.05
CA GLY A 507 -23.76 3.68 -5.29
C GLY A 507 -22.98 2.36 -5.33
N ALA A 508 -21.82 2.30 -4.67
CA ALA A 508 -21.11 1.06 -4.35
C ALA A 508 -21.24 0.67 -2.88
N ILE A 509 -20.85 1.55 -1.95
CA ILE A 509 -20.73 1.21 -0.52
C ILE A 509 -21.48 2.24 0.32
N ASP A 510 -22.25 1.75 1.28
CA ASP A 510 -22.72 2.54 2.42
C ASP A 510 -21.98 2.08 3.69
N ASN A 511 -21.52 3.04 4.48
CA ASN A 511 -20.85 2.80 5.76
C ASN A 511 -21.55 3.60 6.85
N ASP A 512 -22.45 2.93 7.57
CA ASP A 512 -23.33 3.54 8.56
C ASP A 512 -22.60 3.78 9.90
N THR A 513 -23.32 4.37 10.84
CA THR A 513 -22.84 4.82 12.14
C THR A 513 -22.24 3.67 12.92
N GLY A 514 -20.99 3.87 13.34
CA GLY A 514 -20.19 2.84 14.03
C GLY A 514 -19.39 1.93 13.11
N GLY A 515 -19.64 1.98 11.80
CA GLY A 515 -18.89 1.24 10.78
C GLY A 515 -17.48 1.80 10.57
N THR A 516 -16.52 0.91 10.30
CA THR A 516 -15.15 1.26 9.91
C THR A 516 -14.86 0.73 8.51
N LEU A 517 -14.44 1.62 7.62
CA LEU A 517 -14.13 1.32 6.22
C LEU A 517 -12.70 1.74 5.91
N SER A 518 -11.84 0.76 5.62
CA SER A 518 -10.45 0.98 5.19
C SER A 518 -10.27 0.49 3.76
N ILE A 519 -9.87 1.38 2.86
CA ILE A 519 -9.72 1.12 1.42
C ILE A 519 -8.28 1.41 1.02
N SER A 520 -7.61 0.43 0.40
CA SER A 520 -6.26 0.56 -0.15
C SER A 520 -6.16 0.00 -1.57
N GLY A 521 -5.42 0.67 -2.46
CA GLY A 521 -5.11 0.16 -3.81
C GLY A 521 -6.35 -0.10 -4.70
N SER A 522 -7.52 0.43 -4.33
CA SER A 522 -8.79 -0.02 -4.89
C SER A 522 -9.37 0.99 -5.89
N THR A 523 -10.29 0.52 -6.75
CA THR A 523 -10.88 1.31 -7.84
C THR A 523 -12.40 1.34 -7.78
N PHE A 524 -12.99 2.53 -7.87
CA PHE A 524 -14.43 2.78 -7.94
C PHE A 524 -14.75 3.49 -9.26
N THR A 525 -15.41 2.80 -10.18
CA THR A 525 -15.69 3.31 -11.52
C THR A 525 -17.17 3.27 -11.87
N SER A 526 -17.71 4.40 -12.33
CA SER A 526 -19.07 4.48 -12.88
C SER A 526 -20.18 4.00 -11.93
N ASN A 527 -19.95 4.06 -10.62
CA ASN A 527 -21.00 3.78 -9.64
C ASN A 527 -21.97 4.97 -9.58
N THR A 528 -23.25 4.69 -9.34
CA THR A 528 -24.31 5.71 -9.42
C THR A 528 -25.21 5.68 -8.19
N ALA A 529 -25.40 6.85 -7.58
CA ALA A 529 -26.36 7.07 -6.51
C ALA A 529 -27.54 7.95 -6.99
N ALA A 530 -28.77 7.51 -6.75
CA ALA A 530 -29.97 8.31 -7.02
C ALA A 530 -30.12 9.46 -6.01
N LEU A 531 -29.45 9.42 -4.87
CA LEU A 531 -29.37 10.53 -3.91
C LEU A 531 -27.91 10.90 -3.65
N ASP A 532 -27.23 10.26 -2.72
CA ASP A 532 -25.93 10.71 -2.19
C ASP A 532 -24.83 9.66 -2.29
N GLY A 533 -23.60 10.13 -2.53
CA GLY A 533 -22.41 9.27 -2.53
C GLY A 533 -22.38 8.35 -3.74
N GLY A 534 -22.02 8.87 -4.92
CA GLY A 534 -22.08 8.10 -6.16
C GLY A 534 -21.27 6.81 -6.12
N ALA A 535 -20.16 6.78 -5.37
CA ALA A 535 -19.48 5.56 -4.97
C ALA A 535 -19.74 5.22 -3.50
N ILE A 536 -19.44 6.13 -2.58
CA ILE A 536 -19.47 5.87 -1.15
C ILE A 536 -20.36 6.90 -0.45
N HIS A 537 -21.25 6.41 0.40
CA HIS A 537 -21.92 7.21 1.42
C HIS A 537 -21.38 6.78 2.80
N ASN A 538 -20.67 7.68 3.47
CA ASN A 538 -20.15 7.45 4.82
C ASN A 538 -21.06 8.14 5.84
N ASP A 539 -22.09 7.42 6.28
CA ASP A 539 -23.12 7.94 7.17
C ASP A 539 -22.75 7.81 8.65
N GLY A 540 -22.00 8.77 9.17
CA GLY A 540 -21.57 8.73 10.57
C GLY A 540 -20.45 7.72 10.89
N GLY A 541 -20.03 6.91 9.92
CA GLY A 541 -18.92 5.97 10.03
C GLY A 541 -17.52 6.61 9.94
N THR A 542 -16.48 5.78 10.07
CA THR A 542 -15.07 6.15 9.88
C THR A 542 -14.52 5.57 8.57
N LEU A 543 -14.09 6.44 7.66
CA LEU A 543 -13.55 6.10 6.36
C LEU A 543 -12.05 6.47 6.26
N THR A 544 -11.23 5.52 5.85
CA THR A 544 -9.84 5.74 5.43
C THR A 544 -9.64 5.24 4.01
N VAL A 545 -9.07 6.08 3.16
CA VAL A 545 -8.78 5.78 1.75
C VAL A 545 -7.31 6.08 1.46
N THR A 546 -6.57 5.07 1.01
CA THR A 546 -5.17 5.16 0.62
C THR A 546 -4.96 4.65 -0.80
N ASP A 547 -4.17 5.38 -1.59
CA ASP A 547 -3.69 4.94 -2.91
C ASP A 547 -4.77 4.35 -3.83
N SER A 548 -5.96 4.96 -3.80
CA SER A 548 -7.15 4.44 -4.48
C SER A 548 -7.70 5.43 -5.51
N THR A 549 -8.51 4.94 -6.44
CA THR A 549 -9.02 5.72 -7.57
C THR A 549 -10.55 5.72 -7.65
N PHE A 550 -11.15 6.90 -7.77
CA PHE A 550 -12.59 7.13 -7.95
C PHE A 550 -12.81 7.85 -9.27
N THR A 551 -13.36 7.15 -10.27
CA THR A 551 -13.52 7.67 -11.62
C THR A 551 -14.97 7.62 -12.10
N SER A 552 -15.46 8.74 -12.64
CA SER A 552 -16.77 8.82 -13.30
C SER A 552 -17.96 8.36 -12.43
N ASN A 553 -17.85 8.43 -11.11
CA ASN A 553 -18.97 8.12 -10.22
C ASN A 553 -19.94 9.31 -10.22
N THR A 554 -21.24 9.01 -10.10
CA THR A 554 -22.30 10.02 -10.24
C THR A 554 -23.32 9.96 -9.11
N ALA A 555 -23.70 11.11 -8.57
CA ALA A 555 -24.80 11.26 -7.63
C ALA A 555 -25.83 12.28 -8.13
N SER A 556 -27.13 12.03 -7.92
CA SER A 556 -28.16 13.00 -8.31
C SER A 556 -28.28 14.16 -7.31
N ARG A 557 -27.74 14.03 -6.10
CA ARG A 557 -27.81 15.08 -5.08
C ARG A 557 -26.42 15.49 -4.62
N TYR A 558 -25.77 14.73 -3.75
CA TYR A 558 -24.50 15.14 -3.14
C TYR A 558 -23.37 14.13 -3.31
N GLY A 559 -22.14 14.63 -3.43
CA GLY A 559 -20.94 13.79 -3.40
C GLY A 559 -20.87 12.84 -4.59
N GLY A 560 -20.43 13.33 -5.75
CA GLY A 560 -20.42 12.52 -6.97
C GLY A 560 -19.61 11.24 -6.83
N ALA A 561 -18.55 11.24 -6.02
CA ALA A 561 -17.89 10.03 -5.55
C ALA A 561 -18.22 9.74 -4.09
N LEU A 562 -18.00 10.71 -3.20
CA LEU A 562 -18.09 10.53 -1.75
C LEU A 562 -19.04 11.55 -1.12
N ASP A 563 -20.00 11.03 -0.37
CA ASP A 563 -20.73 11.83 0.60
C ASP A 563 -20.33 11.45 2.02
N ASN A 564 -19.83 12.43 2.78
CA ASN A 564 -19.30 12.21 4.13
C ASN A 564 -20.10 12.98 5.19
N THR A 565 -20.85 12.25 6.02
CA THR A 565 -21.47 12.77 7.25
C THR A 565 -20.70 12.34 8.52
N GLY A 566 -19.86 11.30 8.40
CA GLY A 566 -18.92 10.83 9.42
C GLY A 566 -17.52 11.46 9.36
N SER A 567 -16.48 10.65 9.57
CA SER A 567 -15.07 11.08 9.47
C SER A 567 -14.40 10.40 8.27
N ALA A 568 -13.73 11.18 7.42
CA ALA A 568 -13.01 10.68 6.25
C ALA A 568 -11.56 11.17 6.22
N THR A 569 -10.62 10.25 5.98
CA THR A 569 -9.21 10.54 5.68
C THR A 569 -8.85 9.96 4.33
N ILE A 570 -8.31 10.79 3.44
CA ILE A 570 -7.94 10.44 2.06
C ILE A 570 -6.46 10.77 1.86
N SER A 571 -5.68 9.80 1.41
CA SER A 571 -4.22 9.90 1.25
C SER A 571 -3.81 9.27 -0.09
N GLY A 572 -2.92 9.91 -0.85
CA GLY A 572 -2.37 9.35 -2.10
C GLY A 572 -3.41 8.97 -3.16
N SER A 573 -4.65 9.46 -3.06
CA SER A 573 -5.79 8.94 -3.83
C SER A 573 -6.27 9.92 -4.90
N THR A 574 -6.88 9.39 -5.96
CA THR A 574 -7.35 10.16 -7.12
C THR A 574 -8.87 10.13 -7.25
N PHE A 575 -9.48 11.29 -7.40
CA PHE A 575 -10.90 11.48 -7.71
C PHE A 575 -11.01 12.23 -9.04
N SER A 576 -11.33 11.52 -10.11
CA SER A 576 -11.32 12.06 -11.48
C SER A 576 -12.69 11.95 -12.15
N GLY A 577 -13.18 13.04 -12.72
CA GLY A 577 -14.39 13.02 -13.56
C GLY A 577 -15.69 12.66 -12.83
N ASN A 578 -15.74 12.76 -11.50
CA ASN A 578 -16.94 12.48 -10.73
C ASN A 578 -17.92 13.65 -10.79
N SER A 579 -19.22 13.37 -10.71
CA SER A 579 -20.25 14.39 -10.88
C SER A 579 -21.40 14.27 -9.88
N ALA A 580 -21.81 15.41 -9.31
CA ALA A 580 -23.04 15.54 -8.54
C ALA A 580 -23.99 16.51 -9.23
N SER A 581 -25.29 16.22 -9.25
CA SER A 581 -26.24 17.17 -9.86
C SER A 581 -26.51 18.37 -8.96
N TRP A 582 -26.33 18.27 -7.63
CA TRP A 582 -26.37 19.45 -6.75
C TRP A 582 -24.96 19.82 -6.31
N SER A 583 -24.41 19.23 -5.24
CA SER A 583 -23.20 19.77 -4.60
C SER A 583 -22.14 18.72 -4.29
N GLY A 584 -20.87 19.13 -4.32
CA GLY A 584 -19.72 18.26 -4.07
C GLY A 584 -19.49 17.33 -5.25
N GLY A 585 -18.99 17.87 -6.37
CA GLY A 585 -18.81 17.09 -7.60
C GLY A 585 -17.95 15.85 -7.38
N ALA A 586 -16.88 15.93 -6.58
CA ALA A 586 -16.23 14.75 -6.02
C ALA A 586 -16.79 14.43 -4.62
N ILE A 587 -16.68 15.39 -3.70
CA ILE A 587 -16.88 15.16 -2.27
C ILE A 587 -17.86 16.19 -1.68
N ARG A 588 -18.90 15.72 -0.97
CA ARG A 588 -19.58 16.54 0.04
C ARG A 588 -19.08 16.16 1.43
N ASN A 589 -18.75 17.15 2.24
CA ASN A 589 -18.34 16.98 3.62
C ASN A 589 -19.26 17.74 4.58
N THR A 590 -19.86 17.02 5.52
CA THR A 590 -20.72 17.58 6.58
C THR A 590 -20.07 17.55 7.97
N ASN A 591 -18.99 16.78 8.13
CA ASN A 591 -18.28 16.63 9.40
C ASN A 591 -16.77 16.72 9.15
N THR A 592 -15.97 15.68 9.35
CA THR A 592 -14.50 15.81 9.26
C THR A 592 -13.97 15.20 7.97
N LEU A 593 -13.20 15.99 7.21
CA LEU A 593 -12.50 15.56 6.00
C LEU A 593 -11.03 15.95 6.09
N THR A 594 -10.14 14.97 5.90
CA THR A 594 -8.71 15.19 5.67
C THR A 594 -8.34 14.66 4.29
N VAL A 595 -7.67 15.46 3.47
CA VAL A 595 -7.14 15.06 2.16
C VAL A 595 -5.65 15.40 2.12
N ASN A 596 -4.77 14.41 1.95
CA ASN A 596 -3.33 14.62 2.07
C ASN A 596 -2.47 13.76 1.13
N ASN A 597 -1.14 13.87 1.31
CA ASN A 597 -0.14 12.97 0.72
C ASN A 597 -0.24 12.82 -0.80
N GLY A 598 -0.33 13.92 -1.53
CA GLY A 598 -0.36 13.88 -3.00
C GLY A 598 -1.69 13.50 -3.61
N SER A 599 -2.80 13.51 -2.83
CA SER A 599 -4.13 13.24 -3.37
C SER A 599 -4.52 14.25 -4.45
N VAL A 600 -5.29 13.78 -5.45
CA VAL A 600 -5.70 14.56 -6.62
C VAL A 600 -7.22 14.52 -6.77
N LEU A 601 -7.87 15.68 -6.80
CA LEU A 601 -9.27 15.82 -7.20
C LEU A 601 -9.33 16.62 -8.49
N GLU A 602 -9.56 15.94 -9.60
CA GLU A 602 -9.52 16.56 -10.93
C GLU A 602 -10.78 16.36 -11.76
N ASN A 603 -11.10 17.34 -12.61
CA ASN A 603 -12.18 17.23 -13.59
C ASN A 603 -13.56 16.87 -12.99
N ASN A 604 -13.78 17.14 -11.71
CA ASN A 604 -15.05 16.85 -11.04
C ASN A 604 -16.04 18.01 -11.21
N ALA A 605 -17.33 17.69 -11.29
CA ALA A 605 -18.36 18.65 -11.63
C ALA A 605 -19.55 18.64 -10.66
N ALA A 606 -19.93 19.81 -10.17
CA ALA A 606 -21.23 20.05 -9.55
C ALA A 606 -22.12 20.78 -10.56
N THR A 607 -23.10 20.09 -11.12
CA THR A 607 -23.91 20.60 -12.25
C THR A 607 -25.12 21.44 -11.79
N LEU A 608 -25.89 21.97 -12.75
CA LEU A 608 -27.12 22.71 -12.50
C LEU A 608 -28.26 21.73 -12.16
N GLY A 609 -28.37 21.36 -10.89
CA GLY A 609 -29.57 20.71 -10.37
C GLY A 609 -30.80 21.62 -10.50
N GLU A 610 -32.00 21.05 -10.37
CA GLU A 610 -33.29 21.76 -10.52
C GLU A 610 -33.41 23.01 -9.62
N ASN A 611 -32.64 23.06 -8.52
CA ASN A 611 -32.64 24.13 -7.52
C ASN A 611 -31.48 25.16 -7.67
N ASN A 612 -30.67 25.11 -8.74
CA ASN A 612 -29.45 25.91 -8.90
C ASN A 612 -28.39 25.70 -7.79
N GLU A 613 -28.33 24.50 -7.20
CA GLU A 613 -27.44 24.17 -6.07
C GLU A 613 -26.10 23.55 -6.50
N GLY A 614 -25.55 23.98 -7.65
CA GLY A 614 -24.26 23.55 -8.22
C GLY A 614 -23.04 24.05 -7.45
N TRP A 615 -22.70 23.41 -6.34
CA TRP A 615 -21.76 23.95 -5.34
C TRP A 615 -20.55 23.05 -5.13
N GLY A 616 -19.34 23.61 -5.23
CA GLY A 616 -18.10 22.87 -4.93
C GLY A 616 -17.82 21.77 -5.96
N GLY A 617 -17.07 22.07 -7.02
CA GLY A 617 -16.81 21.09 -8.09
C GLY A 617 -15.94 19.94 -7.60
N GLY A 618 -14.87 20.24 -6.88
CA GLY A 618 -14.12 19.24 -6.13
C GLY A 618 -14.79 18.94 -4.79
N VAL A 619 -14.85 19.94 -3.91
CA VAL A 619 -15.33 19.76 -2.53
C VAL A 619 -16.43 20.76 -2.17
N TYR A 620 -17.52 20.25 -1.59
CA TYR A 620 -18.49 21.06 -0.85
C TYR A 620 -18.39 20.79 0.65
N ASN A 621 -17.86 21.75 1.40
CA ASN A 621 -17.79 21.71 2.86
C ASN A 621 -18.97 22.48 3.47
N THR A 622 -19.89 21.79 4.14
CA THR A 622 -21.10 22.39 4.72
C THR A 622 -20.79 23.20 5.98
N SER A 623 -21.80 23.82 6.59
CA SER A 623 -21.63 24.68 7.77
C SER A 623 -21.10 23.97 9.01
N SER A 624 -21.37 22.68 9.16
CA SER A 624 -20.82 21.84 10.24
C SER A 624 -19.49 21.20 9.88
N GLY A 625 -19.09 21.30 8.60
CA GLY A 625 -17.92 20.60 8.08
C GLY A 625 -16.60 21.28 8.43
N THR A 626 -15.61 20.46 8.74
CA THR A 626 -14.20 20.82 8.88
C THR A 626 -13.40 20.04 7.83
N ALA A 627 -12.78 20.77 6.90
CA ALA A 627 -11.96 20.21 5.84
C ALA A 627 -10.50 20.70 5.98
N THR A 628 -9.56 19.76 6.02
CA THR A 628 -8.12 20.02 5.94
C THR A 628 -7.56 19.36 4.70
N ILE A 629 -6.95 20.15 3.82
CA ILE A 629 -6.30 19.67 2.60
C ILE A 629 -4.84 20.09 2.63
N SER A 630 -3.95 19.12 2.50
CA SER A 630 -2.50 19.25 2.71
C SER A 630 -1.76 18.57 1.56
N SER A 631 -0.68 19.15 1.05
CA SER A 631 0.16 18.48 0.02
C SER A 631 -0.63 17.84 -1.14
N SER A 632 -1.73 18.47 -1.59
CA SER A 632 -2.68 17.87 -2.55
C SER A 632 -3.02 18.80 -3.73
N ILE A 633 -3.64 18.26 -4.77
CA ILE A 633 -4.01 19.00 -5.98
C ILE A 633 -5.52 18.92 -6.22
N LEU A 634 -6.15 20.08 -6.41
CA LEU A 634 -7.52 20.22 -6.90
C LEU A 634 -7.49 20.96 -8.23
N SER A 635 -7.71 20.25 -9.34
CA SER A 635 -7.55 20.81 -10.68
C SER A 635 -8.76 20.66 -11.59
N GLU A 636 -9.01 21.66 -12.43
CA GLU A 636 -10.00 21.58 -13.52
C GLU A 636 -11.43 21.22 -13.04
N ASN A 637 -11.73 21.43 -11.76
CA ASN A 637 -13.06 21.17 -11.23
C ASN A 637 -14.02 22.31 -11.59
N ALA A 638 -15.30 21.98 -11.78
CA ALA A 638 -16.31 22.90 -12.27
C ALA A 638 -17.56 22.94 -11.37
N ALA A 639 -18.07 24.14 -11.09
CA ALA A 639 -19.33 24.32 -10.36
C ALA A 639 -20.03 25.63 -10.75
N ILE A 640 -21.22 25.89 -10.19
CA ILE A 640 -21.81 27.25 -10.23
C ILE A 640 -21.06 28.16 -9.27
N GLN A 641 -20.81 27.69 -8.04
CA GLN A 641 -20.09 28.45 -7.02
C GLN A 641 -19.02 27.58 -6.36
N GLY A 642 -17.79 28.09 -6.32
CA GLY A 642 -16.65 27.33 -5.79
C GLY A 642 -16.24 26.25 -6.78
N GLY A 643 -15.58 26.62 -7.88
CA GLY A 643 -15.18 25.66 -8.92
C GLY A 643 -14.35 24.52 -8.35
N GLY A 644 -13.34 24.85 -7.55
CA GLY A 644 -12.61 23.87 -6.75
C GLY A 644 -13.37 23.51 -5.48
N ILE A 645 -13.62 24.51 -4.63
CA ILE A 645 -14.19 24.31 -3.29
C ILE A 645 -15.30 25.31 -3.01
N ARG A 646 -16.42 24.84 -2.47
CA ARG A 646 -17.35 25.69 -1.73
C ARG A 646 -17.22 25.40 -0.25
N ASN A 647 -16.95 26.43 0.54
CA ASN A 647 -16.84 26.34 2.00
C ASN A 647 -17.96 27.11 2.70
N HIS A 648 -18.60 26.50 3.69
CA HIS A 648 -19.48 27.17 4.64
C HIS A 648 -19.02 26.95 6.10
N GLY A 649 -18.29 25.88 6.39
CA GLY A 649 -17.68 25.60 7.69
C GLY A 649 -16.23 26.06 7.78
N SER A 650 -15.34 25.19 8.25
CA SER A 650 -13.90 25.46 8.38
C SER A 650 -13.11 24.81 7.26
N LEU A 651 -12.29 25.58 6.54
CA LEU A 651 -11.39 25.09 5.51
C LEU A 651 -9.94 25.50 5.83
N THR A 652 -9.05 24.51 5.88
CA THR A 652 -7.60 24.70 5.93
C THR A 652 -6.96 24.12 4.67
N LEU A 653 -6.18 24.93 3.97
CA LEU A 653 -5.33 24.52 2.86
C LEU A 653 -3.87 24.80 3.26
N ASN A 654 -3.03 23.77 3.30
CA ASN A 654 -1.64 23.92 3.72
C ASN A 654 -0.64 23.04 2.93
N GLU A 655 0.63 23.14 3.29
CA GLU A 655 1.70 22.25 2.81
C GLU A 655 1.79 22.11 1.28
N ASN A 656 1.86 23.23 0.54
CA ASN A 656 1.92 23.23 -0.93
C ASN A 656 0.69 22.67 -1.63
N THR A 657 -0.49 22.77 -1.01
CA THR A 657 -1.76 22.44 -1.68
C THR A 657 -2.02 23.39 -2.86
N GLN A 658 -2.47 22.83 -3.98
CA GLN A 658 -2.70 23.55 -5.23
C GLN A 658 -4.16 23.47 -5.67
N LEU A 659 -4.79 24.63 -5.91
CA LEU A 659 -6.07 24.75 -6.59
C LEU A 659 -5.82 25.39 -7.95
N THR A 660 -5.84 24.59 -9.01
CA THR A 660 -5.37 25.02 -10.35
C THR A 660 -6.43 24.85 -11.43
N GLY A 661 -6.71 25.89 -12.21
CA GLY A 661 -7.58 25.78 -13.39
C GLY A 661 -9.05 25.49 -13.07
N ASN A 662 -9.49 25.67 -11.83
CA ASN A 662 -10.88 25.41 -11.47
C ASN A 662 -11.80 26.52 -11.97
N SER A 663 -13.05 26.18 -12.30
CA SER A 663 -13.99 27.08 -12.98
C SER A 663 -15.35 27.18 -12.28
N ALA A 664 -15.84 28.40 -12.11
CA ALA A 664 -17.16 28.70 -11.56
C ALA A 664 -18.01 29.50 -12.55
N SER A 665 -19.23 29.03 -12.86
CA SER A 665 -20.17 29.75 -13.72
C SER A 665 -20.89 30.92 -13.03
N SER A 666 -20.57 31.18 -11.75
CA SER A 666 -21.00 32.37 -11.02
C SER A 666 -19.87 33.03 -10.21
N ARG A 667 -19.39 32.42 -9.12
CA ARG A 667 -18.50 33.10 -8.16
C ARG A 667 -17.50 32.14 -7.53
N GLY A 668 -16.29 32.62 -7.23
CA GLY A 668 -15.26 31.83 -6.55
C GLY A 668 -14.75 30.72 -7.46
N GLY A 669 -13.92 31.05 -8.45
CA GLY A 669 -13.39 30.06 -9.40
C GLY A 669 -12.61 28.96 -8.69
N GLY A 670 -11.72 29.33 -7.78
CA GLY A 670 -11.07 28.41 -6.85
C GLY A 670 -11.98 28.08 -5.68
N ILE A 671 -12.30 29.09 -4.85
CA ILE A 671 -13.01 28.94 -3.59
C ILE A 671 -14.18 29.92 -3.49
N TYR A 672 -15.36 29.42 -3.12
CA TYR A 672 -16.47 30.23 -2.64
C TYR A 672 -16.66 30.03 -1.14
N ASN A 673 -16.51 31.09 -0.35
CA ASN A 673 -16.73 31.08 1.09
C ASN A 673 -18.09 31.68 1.46
N ALA A 674 -18.98 30.87 2.02
CA ALA A 674 -20.37 31.17 2.31
C ALA A 674 -20.61 31.60 3.77
N GLY A 675 -19.62 32.18 4.45
CA GLY A 675 -19.73 32.56 5.88
C GLY A 675 -18.76 31.80 6.79
N GLY A 676 -18.02 30.84 6.24
CA GLY A 676 -17.05 30.03 6.98
C GLY A 676 -15.67 30.68 7.14
N THR A 677 -14.73 29.89 7.67
CA THR A 677 -13.32 30.26 7.84
C THR A 677 -12.46 29.63 6.74
N ILE A 678 -11.53 30.41 6.20
CA ILE A 678 -10.46 29.93 5.31
C ILE A 678 -9.10 30.25 5.93
N ILE A 679 -8.26 29.23 6.05
CA ILE A 679 -6.84 29.35 6.38
C ILE A 679 -6.06 28.80 5.18
N LEU A 680 -5.25 29.64 4.55
CA LEU A 680 -4.42 29.28 3.41
C LEU A 680 -2.96 29.55 3.76
N THR A 681 -2.17 28.48 3.92
CA THR A 681 -0.76 28.55 4.32
C THR A 681 0.13 27.86 3.31
N ASN A 682 1.17 28.54 2.81
CA ASN A 682 2.15 27.95 1.88
C ASN A 682 1.50 27.17 0.72
N SER A 683 0.48 27.75 0.08
CA SER A 683 -0.36 27.07 -0.90
C SER A 683 -0.63 27.95 -2.11
N ALA A 684 -1.12 27.36 -3.21
CA ALA A 684 -1.26 28.06 -4.49
C ALA A 684 -2.68 27.95 -5.06
N LEU A 685 -3.28 29.08 -5.42
CA LEU A 685 -4.52 29.17 -6.20
C LEU A 685 -4.17 29.79 -7.56
N VAL A 686 -4.13 28.97 -8.60
CA VAL A 686 -3.55 29.34 -9.90
C VAL A 686 -4.55 29.16 -11.04
N ASN A 687 -4.66 30.13 -11.93
CA ASN A 687 -5.46 30.06 -13.16
C ASN A 687 -6.94 29.70 -12.94
N ASN A 688 -7.51 30.00 -11.77
CA ASN A 688 -8.92 29.74 -11.50
C ASN A 688 -9.79 30.84 -12.12
N THR A 689 -10.97 30.46 -12.60
CA THR A 689 -11.85 31.35 -13.37
C THR A 689 -13.26 31.39 -12.79
N ALA A 690 -13.81 32.58 -12.58
CA ALA A 690 -15.22 32.81 -12.30
C ALA A 690 -15.83 33.73 -13.35
N THR A 691 -17.02 33.44 -13.86
CA THR A 691 -17.74 34.36 -14.77
C THR A 691 -18.27 35.62 -14.06
N GLY A 692 -18.43 35.57 -12.74
CA GLY A 692 -18.77 36.71 -11.89
C GLY A 692 -17.55 37.15 -11.06
N ASP A 693 -17.69 37.14 -9.73
CA ASP A 693 -16.70 37.73 -8.83
C ASP A 693 -15.76 36.67 -8.21
N GLY A 694 -14.52 37.09 -7.90
CA GLY A 694 -13.56 36.27 -7.17
C GLY A 694 -13.03 35.13 -8.03
N GLY A 695 -12.06 35.39 -8.91
CA GLY A 695 -11.49 34.35 -9.77
C GLY A 695 -10.81 33.25 -8.93
N ALA A 696 -10.04 33.64 -7.91
CA ALA A 696 -9.49 32.71 -6.93
C ALA A 696 -10.47 32.49 -5.76
N ILE A 697 -10.83 33.54 -5.02
CA ILE A 697 -11.64 33.45 -3.80
C ILE A 697 -12.79 34.47 -3.85
N TYR A 698 -13.99 34.00 -3.53
CA TYR A 698 -15.14 34.84 -3.22
C TYR A 698 -15.55 34.67 -1.76
N THR A 699 -15.91 35.73 -1.05
CA THR A 699 -16.55 35.63 0.28
C THR A 699 -17.85 36.43 0.39
N THR A 700 -18.82 35.85 1.09
CA THR A 700 -20.07 36.52 1.47
C THR A 700 -19.86 37.46 2.67
N SER A 701 -20.91 38.20 3.06
CA SER A 701 -20.90 39.14 4.19
C SER A 701 -21.22 38.50 5.55
N LEU A 702 -21.44 37.19 5.64
CA LEU A 702 -21.95 36.50 6.83
C LEU A 702 -20.83 36.03 7.79
N GLY A 703 -19.98 36.94 8.27
CA GLY A 703 -18.96 36.58 9.27
C GLY A 703 -17.77 35.76 8.73
N SER A 704 -17.60 35.70 7.40
CA SER A 704 -16.45 35.04 6.77
C SER A 704 -15.11 35.57 7.29
N GLN A 705 -14.20 34.65 7.63
CA GLN A 705 -12.83 34.95 8.03
C GLN A 705 -11.86 34.34 7.02
N VAL A 706 -10.87 35.13 6.58
CA VAL A 706 -9.86 34.68 5.63
C VAL A 706 -8.48 35.07 6.13
N THR A 707 -7.61 34.07 6.28
CA THR A 707 -6.19 34.24 6.60
C THR A 707 -5.35 33.60 5.51
N ILE A 708 -4.42 34.36 4.94
CA ILE A 708 -3.53 33.92 3.87
C ILE A 708 -2.10 34.19 4.31
N THR A 709 -1.25 33.16 4.35
CA THR A 709 0.16 33.26 4.76
C THR A 709 1.04 32.49 3.78
N GLY A 710 2.15 33.07 3.31
CA GLY A 710 3.13 32.35 2.49
C GLY A 710 2.58 31.84 1.14
N SER A 711 1.46 32.38 0.65
CA SER A 711 0.66 31.72 -0.40
C SER A 711 0.64 32.52 -1.70
N THR A 712 0.39 31.82 -2.82
CA THR A 712 0.38 32.40 -4.17
C THR A 712 -1.02 32.35 -4.78
N LEU A 713 -1.54 33.51 -5.19
CA LEU A 713 -2.76 33.64 -5.97
C LEU A 713 -2.40 34.25 -7.33
N SER A 714 -2.30 33.42 -8.37
CA SER A 714 -1.78 33.87 -9.67
C SER A 714 -2.62 33.48 -10.87
N GLY A 715 -2.72 34.36 -11.87
CA GLY A 715 -3.38 34.06 -13.15
C GLY A 715 -4.90 33.87 -13.06
N ASN A 716 -5.52 34.23 -11.93
CA ASN A 716 -6.95 34.01 -11.71
C ASN A 716 -7.78 35.07 -12.44
N THR A 717 -8.95 34.67 -12.94
CA THR A 717 -9.80 35.53 -13.79
C THR A 717 -11.22 35.63 -13.22
N ALA A 718 -11.71 36.87 -13.06
CA ALA A 718 -13.09 37.18 -12.69
C ALA A 718 -13.80 37.93 -13.83
N GLY A 719 -14.97 37.46 -14.23
CA GLY A 719 -15.81 38.13 -15.23
C GLY A 719 -16.55 39.36 -14.71
N ALA A 720 -16.41 39.70 -13.42
CA ALA A 720 -16.87 40.95 -12.82
C ALA A 720 -15.80 41.60 -11.93
N SER A 721 -15.76 41.33 -10.63
CA SER A 721 -14.87 42.02 -9.68
C SER A 721 -13.95 41.07 -8.89
N GLY A 722 -12.76 41.55 -8.51
CA GLY A 722 -11.80 40.81 -7.69
C GLY A 722 -11.20 39.63 -8.44
N GLY A 723 -10.28 39.91 -9.37
CA GLY A 723 -9.67 38.88 -10.22
C GLY A 723 -9.02 37.75 -9.40
N ALA A 724 -8.31 38.10 -8.32
CA ALA A 724 -7.93 37.14 -7.30
C ALA A 724 -9.06 36.97 -6.27
N ILE A 725 -9.32 37.99 -5.46
CA ILE A 725 -10.25 37.89 -4.33
C ILE A 725 -11.34 38.95 -4.43
N ARG A 726 -12.59 38.57 -4.19
CA ARG A 726 -13.66 39.49 -3.80
C ARG A 726 -14.19 39.11 -2.43
N SER A 727 -14.21 40.07 -1.50
CA SER A 727 -14.65 39.85 -0.13
C SER A 727 -15.53 40.97 0.39
N SER A 728 -16.51 40.56 1.20
CA SER A 728 -17.40 41.46 1.93
C SER A 728 -17.08 41.49 3.43
N GLN A 729 -15.88 41.05 3.81
CA GLN A 729 -15.35 41.07 5.18
C GLN A 729 -13.85 41.41 5.18
N GLY A 730 -13.32 41.68 6.38
CA GLY A 730 -11.89 41.86 6.60
C GLY A 730 -11.11 40.56 6.42
N MET A 731 -9.81 40.67 6.15
CA MET A 731 -8.91 39.52 6.02
C MET A 731 -7.50 39.85 6.49
N THR A 732 -6.70 38.81 6.76
CA THR A 732 -5.27 38.92 7.06
C THR A 732 -4.47 38.30 5.93
N ILE A 733 -3.53 39.05 5.37
CA ILE A 733 -2.62 38.59 4.32
C ILE A 733 -1.17 38.84 4.78
N THR A 734 -0.33 37.81 4.76
CA THR A 734 1.07 37.91 5.17
C THR A 734 1.97 37.13 4.23
N ASP A 735 3.13 37.68 3.86
CA ASP A 735 4.16 36.99 3.07
C ASP A 735 3.62 36.31 1.79
N SER A 736 2.67 36.93 1.09
CA SER A 736 1.91 36.29 0.00
C SER A 736 2.04 37.01 -1.34
N VAL A 737 1.83 36.29 -2.44
CA VAL A 737 1.98 36.78 -3.82
C VAL A 737 0.65 36.77 -4.56
N PHE A 738 0.30 37.89 -5.16
CA PHE A 738 -0.88 38.10 -5.99
C PHE A 738 -0.43 38.62 -7.35
N SER A 739 -0.37 37.74 -8.35
CA SER A 739 0.21 38.07 -9.65
C SER A 739 -0.68 37.76 -10.85
N ASN A 740 -0.68 38.62 -11.87
CA ASN A 740 -1.34 38.34 -13.16
C ASN A 740 -2.85 38.02 -13.05
N ASN A 741 -3.53 38.51 -12.02
CA ASN A 741 -4.96 38.26 -11.86
C ASN A 741 -5.78 39.32 -12.62
N THR A 742 -6.88 38.91 -13.25
CA THR A 742 -7.65 39.75 -14.18
C THR A 742 -9.11 39.84 -13.76
N ALA A 743 -9.68 41.04 -13.75
CA ALA A 743 -11.11 41.27 -13.58
C ALA A 743 -11.66 42.13 -14.73
N THR A 744 -12.82 41.82 -15.29
CA THR A 744 -13.38 42.64 -16.39
C THR A 744 -13.87 44.01 -15.92
N SER A 745 -14.37 44.11 -14.68
CA SER A 745 -15.01 45.32 -14.16
C SER A 745 -14.16 46.00 -13.09
N ASN A 746 -14.05 45.41 -11.91
CA ASN A 746 -13.43 46.07 -10.77
C ASN A 746 -12.29 45.22 -10.21
N TYR A 747 -11.08 45.77 -10.27
CA TYR A 747 -9.95 45.42 -9.40
C TYR A 747 -9.43 44.00 -9.67
N GLY A 748 -8.32 43.91 -10.42
CA GLY A 748 -7.73 42.64 -10.83
C GLY A 748 -7.22 41.81 -9.65
N SER A 749 -6.79 42.44 -8.56
CA SER A 749 -6.30 41.74 -7.38
C SER A 749 -7.38 41.55 -6.30
N LEU A 750 -7.68 42.61 -5.53
CA LEU A 750 -8.50 42.51 -4.32
C LEU A 750 -9.71 43.47 -4.32
N TYR A 751 -10.89 42.85 -4.43
CA TYR A 751 -12.27 43.31 -4.30
C TYR A 751 -12.86 43.51 -2.89
N LEU A 752 -12.71 44.63 -2.16
CA LEU A 752 -13.31 44.77 -0.81
C LEU A 752 -14.56 45.67 -0.77
N THR A 753 -15.66 45.19 -0.17
CA THR A 753 -16.93 45.96 -0.09
C THR A 753 -17.39 46.34 1.32
N SER A 754 -16.75 45.84 2.38
CA SER A 754 -17.14 46.13 3.78
C SER A 754 -16.18 47.08 4.46
N SER A 755 -16.65 47.91 5.40
CA SER A 755 -15.79 48.73 6.25
C SER A 755 -14.90 47.94 7.23
N SER A 756 -15.04 46.61 7.29
CA SER A 756 -14.23 45.71 8.12
C SER A 756 -12.73 45.84 7.81
N THR A 757 -11.89 45.70 8.84
CA THR A 757 -10.45 45.90 8.75
C THR A 757 -9.79 44.78 7.96
N THR A 758 -8.97 45.14 6.97
CA THR A 758 -8.05 44.23 6.29
C THR A 758 -6.61 44.64 6.62
N THR A 759 -5.78 43.66 6.92
CA THR A 759 -4.32 43.82 7.07
C THR A 759 -3.60 43.07 5.96
N ALA A 760 -2.56 43.69 5.41
CA ALA A 760 -1.66 43.02 4.49
C ALA A 760 -0.22 43.38 4.84
N HIS A 761 0.64 42.39 4.99
CA HIS A 761 2.04 42.58 5.37
C HIS A 761 2.96 41.80 4.44
N ASN A 762 4.09 42.40 4.10
CA ASN A 762 5.18 41.75 3.36
C ASN A 762 4.72 41.00 2.09
N SER A 763 3.66 41.50 1.44
CA SER A 763 3.01 40.82 0.33
C SER A 763 3.22 41.56 -0.98
N CYS A 764 3.17 40.82 -2.09
CA CYS A 764 3.45 41.31 -3.42
C CYS A 764 2.20 41.26 -4.30
N PHE A 765 1.84 42.40 -4.89
CA PHE A 765 0.73 42.58 -5.80
C PHE A 765 1.29 43.06 -7.15
N SER A 766 1.30 42.18 -8.16
CA SER A 766 1.99 42.42 -9.43
C SER A 766 1.12 42.12 -10.65
N ASN A 767 1.16 42.96 -11.68
CA ASN A 767 0.52 42.70 -12.98
C ASN A 767 -0.97 42.33 -12.92
N ASN A 768 -1.71 42.81 -11.91
CA ASN A 768 -3.14 42.55 -11.79
C ASN A 768 -3.92 43.59 -12.61
N THR A 769 -4.89 43.17 -13.43
CA THR A 769 -5.54 44.03 -14.43
C THR A 769 -7.06 44.12 -14.25
N ALA A 770 -7.64 45.32 -14.41
CA ALA A 770 -9.08 45.55 -14.49
C ALA A 770 -9.43 46.86 -15.21
N THR A 771 -10.70 47.05 -15.58
CA THR A 771 -11.17 48.32 -16.20
C THR A 771 -11.27 49.46 -15.21
N SER A 772 -11.66 49.20 -13.95
CA SER A 772 -11.58 50.16 -12.85
C SER A 772 -10.42 49.81 -11.92
N VAL A 773 -9.49 50.75 -11.75
CA VAL A 773 -8.31 50.67 -10.87
C VAL A 773 -8.58 51.57 -9.64
N GLY A 774 -8.46 51.05 -8.42
CA GLY A 774 -8.71 51.78 -7.17
C GLY A 774 -9.03 50.86 -6.00
N HIS A 775 -9.32 51.41 -4.80
CA HIS A 775 -9.83 50.69 -3.62
C HIS A 775 -11.13 51.36 -3.10
N THR A 776 -12.24 50.63 -2.89
CA THR A 776 -13.47 51.20 -2.30
C THR A 776 -13.59 50.92 -0.80
N GLY A 777 -13.54 51.97 0.02
CA GLY A 777 -14.39 52.11 1.21
C GLY A 777 -14.12 51.26 2.45
N THR A 778 -12.87 50.89 2.76
CA THR A 778 -12.54 50.18 4.01
C THR A 778 -11.58 50.96 4.90
N THR A 779 -11.68 50.76 6.21
CA THR A 779 -10.67 51.21 7.18
C THR A 779 -9.44 50.32 7.05
N MET A 780 -8.54 50.68 6.11
CA MET A 780 -7.24 50.04 5.95
C MET A 780 -6.36 50.42 7.14
N GLN A 781 -6.00 49.47 8.01
CA GLN A 781 -5.29 49.78 9.26
C GLN A 781 -3.82 49.36 9.31
N ASP A 782 -3.34 48.45 8.45
CA ASP A 782 -1.92 48.09 8.41
C ASP A 782 -1.55 47.43 7.07
N PHE A 783 -0.89 48.19 6.20
CA PHE A 783 -0.44 47.76 4.86
C PHE A 783 1.09 47.92 4.71
N THR A 784 1.82 47.66 5.80
CA THR A 784 3.27 47.82 5.87
C THR A 784 4.01 46.73 5.07
N GLY A 785 5.15 47.09 4.46
CA GLY A 785 6.04 46.13 3.79
C GLY A 785 5.56 45.53 2.46
N ASN A 786 4.47 46.04 1.85
CA ASN A 786 3.93 45.48 0.59
C ASN A 786 4.52 46.10 -0.69
N TRP A 787 4.55 45.32 -1.78
CA TRP A 787 4.96 45.76 -3.13
C TRP A 787 3.77 45.78 -4.11
N TRP A 788 3.59 46.85 -4.89
CA TRP A 788 2.35 47.08 -5.67
C TRP A 788 2.51 47.13 -7.20
N GLY A 789 3.71 46.93 -7.75
CA GLY A 789 3.95 46.80 -9.20
C GLY A 789 3.65 48.01 -10.10
N ALA A 790 2.85 48.98 -9.66
CA ALA A 790 2.49 50.21 -10.36
C ALA A 790 2.18 51.36 -9.36
N ALA A 791 1.81 52.54 -9.89
CA ALA A 791 1.55 53.76 -9.12
C ALA A 791 0.22 53.78 -8.35
N ASP A 792 -0.53 52.70 -8.42
CA ASP A 792 -1.95 52.63 -8.09
C ASP A 792 -2.19 51.79 -6.81
N GLY A 793 -1.35 51.96 -5.79
CA GLY A 793 -1.70 51.51 -4.45
C GLY A 793 -2.97 52.23 -3.94
N PRO A 794 -3.60 51.77 -2.85
CA PRO A 794 -4.74 52.47 -2.23
C PRO A 794 -4.54 53.98 -2.14
N SER A 795 -5.58 54.77 -2.43
CA SER A 795 -5.49 56.23 -2.60
C SER A 795 -4.67 56.90 -1.50
N GLY A 796 -3.45 57.35 -1.86
CA GLY A 796 -2.43 57.89 -0.95
C GLY A 796 -1.13 57.07 -0.88
N SER A 797 -1.13 55.85 -1.41
CA SER A 797 0.06 55.03 -1.62
C SER A 797 0.40 55.03 -3.11
N GLY A 798 1.17 56.02 -3.54
CA GLY A 798 1.83 55.96 -4.84
C GLY A 798 2.74 54.73 -4.95
N PRO A 799 3.43 54.55 -6.08
CA PRO A 799 4.31 53.41 -6.30
C PRO A 799 5.40 53.43 -5.21
N GLY A 800 5.30 52.53 -4.23
CA GLY A 800 6.21 52.53 -3.08
C GLY A 800 6.18 53.79 -2.20
N SER A 801 5.10 54.59 -2.20
CA SER A 801 5.02 55.82 -1.40
C SER A 801 4.02 55.77 -0.23
N GLY A 802 3.56 54.57 0.14
CA GLY A 802 2.69 54.34 1.29
C GLY A 802 3.41 54.14 2.63
N ASP A 803 4.74 54.23 2.69
CA ASP A 803 5.49 54.21 3.97
C ASP A 803 6.19 55.55 4.22
N ALA A 804 5.37 56.58 4.42
CA ALA A 804 5.79 57.79 5.11
C ALA A 804 5.36 57.78 6.59
N VAL A 805 5.22 56.59 7.21
CA VAL A 805 4.87 56.51 8.65
C VAL A 805 6.04 56.04 9.52
N ASN A 806 7.17 55.51 9.01
CA ASN A 806 8.30 55.29 9.93
C ASN A 806 9.76 55.31 9.44
N ASN A 807 10.08 55.82 8.25
CA ASN A 807 11.46 56.22 7.90
C ASN A 807 12.56 55.12 8.11
N ARG A 808 12.21 53.84 8.02
CA ARG A 808 13.11 52.71 8.41
C ARG A 808 13.54 51.78 7.29
N ILE A 809 13.15 51.99 6.03
CA ILE A 809 13.53 51.06 4.93
C ILE A 809 14.00 51.84 3.69
N ASN A 810 15.18 51.48 3.18
CA ASN A 810 15.77 52.01 1.95
C ASN A 810 15.36 51.15 0.75
N PHE A 811 14.51 51.69 -0.13
CA PHE A 811 13.98 51.00 -1.31
C PHE A 811 14.94 50.97 -2.52
N ALA A 812 16.14 51.54 -2.44
CA ALA A 812 17.08 51.61 -3.57
C ALA A 812 17.58 50.24 -4.06
N SER A 813 17.58 49.21 -3.19
CA SER A 813 17.88 47.82 -3.58
C SER A 813 16.68 47.05 -4.14
N PHE A 814 15.47 47.60 -4.06
CA PHE A 814 14.19 46.94 -4.38
C PHE A 814 13.57 47.38 -5.71
N LEU A 815 14.11 48.42 -6.35
CA LEU A 815 13.59 48.99 -7.60
C LEU A 815 14.15 48.33 -8.88
N THR A 816 15.13 47.43 -8.79
CA THR A 816 15.83 46.86 -9.96
C THR A 816 15.55 45.38 -10.23
N ALA A 817 14.82 44.69 -9.35
CA ALA A 817 14.42 43.29 -9.51
C ALA A 817 12.92 43.21 -9.21
N GLY A 818 12.07 42.80 -10.18
CA GLY A 818 10.63 42.63 -9.94
C GLY A 818 10.35 41.76 -8.72
N CYS A 819 9.18 41.96 -8.08
CA CYS A 819 8.65 41.24 -6.91
C CYS A 819 9.70 40.42 -6.13
N PRO A 820 10.31 40.96 -5.06
CA PRO A 820 11.26 40.17 -4.26
C PRO A 820 10.53 38.93 -3.74
N HIS A 821 11.03 37.75 -4.11
CA HIS A 821 10.57 36.49 -3.52
C HIS A 821 10.74 36.57 -1.99
N PRO A 822 9.72 36.23 -1.19
CA PRO A 822 9.91 36.01 0.24
C PRO A 822 10.90 34.87 0.50
#